data_AF-A0A0S8K7A1-F1
#
_entry.id   AF-A0A0S8K7A1-F1
#
_cell.length_a   1.000
_cell.length_b   1.000
_cell.length_c   1.000
_cell.angle_alpha   90.00
_cell.angle_beta   90.00
_cell.angle_gamma   90.00
#
_symmetry.space_group_name_H-M   'P 1'
#
loop_
_entity.id
_entity.type
_entity.pdbx_description
1 polymer ?
#
loop_
_entity_poly.entity_id
_entity_poly.type
_entity_poly.pdbx_seq_one_letter_code
_entity_poly.pdbx_strand_id
1 'polypeptide(L)'
;MSSYLKIVNWFIYLMRRLAFPDNYSKIIIHYKTEICIMKNHKLSLYMLLLVLEPLILNAQTIEVSDSITTNTTWSADTVKVIDDVILAEDVVLSIDPGTYIEFQGHYQLKVSGIIQAVGTADEKIIFTIHDTTGFYDLDTTAGGWNGIRFNETPFSSIDTKFRHCIFEYGKATDGDEGTEVEEDYGGAIYIHDTYEEVTLDSCIIRYCKARWNGGAMYLGGAYNTLIQHCIIAYNSSYNGGAIYTTQTYDLKILNCYVFNNTAEYGGAFRLSTSDGLFVNNVVSNNESQYWGGALYALQGWNIRLFNNTVVNNKGRRGGGFYSFGNLYPHHLVNNIFWGNIAESDSQIYKDTQTIRIEYCNIEDESYGGNNINTNPLFISTTAGAGSDYDGSQANWSFKSLSPCINAGKPDFTLDSLGVSADITGNSRILNDTIDIGAHEVTPWYNMAIRFKKEGGIVQIPHSAELSPGQITVECWINKDSTLGYEYNLLDKRGSSSGYNLRLAGEQFPLSVHFILEGSGTDAAVSSSDLFDQGYWNHVAATYNGSLLSLYVNGQLVDTAEKILDISLSEAPLFVGDFLGYPASSLYFGGDMDELRIWNYARSGEQITDKMHDTLRGDEPGLVGYWPFDEIAGDTAFDRTGNGNDGVLGPEADFVPSTAPIGYIPPKPPVGLRVSGNDQSIDLTWRNEDEGVSRIEIYRGSTKDFELNASTLLATVSKPDSTYEDPDVTEGTWYYYRLIAVDIEQHQSTPSRMAVSRTVSTDAEFTTGVYYYPWYKDEPARWRDYIRNYTIPRQPPMLGHYDSEDFEVVQQHLDWMEIYGIDFLVSSWGGEEFMEDTVLKDYILPRITNSPLKFSVYYESAKLADENWNIIIDAEKEAELLDDITYLADTYFDHPNYLNVGNRPVLFIYLSGIYAGDYVDAFARIRSAMMAKGHDLFLVGDEGSWGEFSAEHAQFIDAISPYIVLPKRSHGDFANHGDFFADLTMLALQMEEITQSQGKFAIPNVNPGFNSNAIGKGMVFPRQIAPWAEITSFLESYIKVLRPFVDPQQRMIMITSWNEWYEDTQIEPTVITPPTSIDNSESGSYYTQGFIYEGYGYQYLEVVDELLSDGVSNVSNKNAGIDNSDKTFKLFPNPSKGYLNIYATANQTIASFEIYDVTGHLIMSRHVQKKQFTIQTMGLLPGIYFIKINTPDNYVIEKVIIE
;
A
#
# COMPACT_ATOMS: atom_id res chain seq x y z
N MET A 1 18.27 13.60 -53.26
CA MET A 1 18.49 12.38 -52.45
C MET A 1 19.58 12.59 -51.39
N SER A 2 20.78 13.11 -51.72
CA SER A 2 21.84 13.34 -50.72
C SER A 2 21.57 14.48 -49.72
N SER A 3 20.67 15.42 -50.02
CA SER A 3 20.23 16.47 -49.08
C SER A 3 19.26 15.96 -48.00
N TYR A 4 18.49 14.90 -48.30
CA TYR A 4 17.49 14.31 -47.39
C TYR A 4 18.14 13.36 -46.38
N LEU A 5 19.15 12.59 -46.82
CA LEU A 5 19.96 11.73 -45.95
C LEU A 5 20.82 12.51 -44.95
N LYS A 6 21.28 13.71 -45.32
CA LYS A 6 22.03 14.60 -44.42
C LYS A 6 21.14 15.23 -43.33
N ILE A 7 19.87 15.49 -43.63
CA ILE A 7 18.89 15.99 -42.65
C ILE A 7 18.50 14.87 -41.67
N VAL A 8 18.26 13.65 -42.17
CA VAL A 8 17.94 12.48 -41.33
C VAL A 8 19.11 12.07 -40.43
N ASN A 9 20.34 12.04 -40.94
CA ASN A 9 21.52 11.71 -40.12
C ASN A 9 21.89 12.82 -39.12
N TRP A 10 21.61 14.08 -39.42
CA TRP A 10 21.78 15.19 -38.48
C TRP A 10 20.71 15.14 -37.36
N PHE A 11 19.48 14.72 -37.68
CA PHE A 11 18.38 14.54 -36.71
C PHE A 11 18.62 13.34 -35.76
N ILE A 12 19.13 12.21 -36.29
CA ILE A 12 19.50 11.03 -35.47
C ILE A 12 20.70 11.33 -34.56
N TYR A 13 21.63 12.17 -35.03
CA TYR A 13 22.78 12.63 -34.22
C TYR A 13 22.36 13.60 -33.10
N LEU A 14 21.32 14.42 -33.30
CA LEU A 14 20.76 15.34 -32.31
C LEU A 14 19.96 14.62 -31.20
N MET A 15 19.16 13.60 -31.57
CA MET A 15 18.33 12.81 -30.63
C MET A 15 19.15 11.93 -29.66
N ARG A 16 20.38 11.54 -30.02
CA ARG A 16 21.28 10.74 -29.15
C ARG A 16 22.02 11.55 -28.09
N ARG A 17 21.90 12.89 -28.08
CA ARG A 17 22.64 13.78 -27.18
C ARG A 17 21.80 14.47 -26.09
N LEU A 18 20.48 14.29 -26.03
CA LEU A 18 19.56 15.07 -25.16
C LEU A 18 18.91 14.30 -23.97
N ALA A 19 19.47 13.16 -23.53
CA ALA A 19 19.16 12.49 -22.24
C ALA A 19 17.67 12.48 -21.76
N PHE A 20 16.81 11.71 -22.43
CA PHE A 20 15.39 11.48 -22.09
C PHE A 20 15.17 10.10 -21.41
N PRO A 21 14.31 9.93 -20.37
CA PRO A 21 14.05 8.64 -19.71
C PRO A 21 13.15 7.72 -20.54
N ASP A 22 13.20 6.42 -20.22
CA ASP A 22 12.95 5.29 -21.13
C ASP A 22 11.49 5.04 -21.59
N ASN A 23 10.52 5.88 -21.25
CA ASN A 23 9.10 5.59 -21.47
C ASN A 23 8.55 5.80 -22.90
N TYR A 24 9.38 6.13 -23.89
CA TYR A 24 8.87 6.65 -25.18
C TYR A 24 9.39 6.01 -26.45
N SER A 25 10.09 4.90 -26.29
CA SER A 25 10.49 4.01 -27.38
C SER A 25 9.31 3.29 -28.06
N LYS A 26 8.10 3.26 -27.45
CA LYS A 26 6.92 2.56 -28.00
C LYS A 26 6.06 3.37 -29.01
N ILE A 27 6.16 4.72 -29.06
CA ILE A 27 5.32 5.55 -29.97
C ILE A 27 5.83 5.59 -31.43
N ILE A 28 7.09 5.25 -31.69
CA ILE A 28 7.71 5.34 -33.03
C ILE A 28 7.33 4.17 -33.96
N ILE A 29 6.79 3.06 -33.44
CA ILE A 29 6.54 1.84 -34.23
C ILE A 29 5.12 1.82 -34.83
N HIS A 30 4.15 2.57 -34.28
CA HIS A 30 2.77 2.54 -34.74
C HIS A 30 2.50 3.31 -36.05
N TYR A 31 3.30 4.34 -36.39
CA TYR A 31 3.07 5.16 -37.60
C TYR A 31 3.78 4.71 -38.88
N LYS A 32 4.48 3.56 -38.89
CA LYS A 32 5.16 3.05 -40.09
C LYS A 32 4.21 2.39 -41.11
N THR A 33 3.03 1.95 -40.67
CA THR A 33 2.19 1.04 -41.46
C THR A 33 1.11 1.76 -42.28
N GLU A 34 0.66 2.95 -41.87
CA GLU A 34 -0.38 3.70 -42.61
C GLU A 34 0.15 4.55 -43.78
N ILE A 35 1.47 4.75 -43.88
CA ILE A 35 2.08 5.56 -44.95
C ILE A 35 2.08 4.83 -46.32
N CYS A 36 1.76 3.53 -46.36
CA CYS A 36 1.82 2.74 -47.61
C CYS A 36 0.48 2.61 -48.39
N ILE A 37 -0.66 3.14 -47.94
CA ILE A 37 -1.96 2.87 -48.61
C ILE A 37 -2.61 4.09 -49.30
N MET A 38 -2.16 5.33 -49.11
CA MET A 38 -2.82 6.50 -49.74
C MET A 38 -2.29 6.85 -51.14
N LYS A 39 -2.90 6.25 -52.17
CA LYS A 39 -2.83 6.71 -53.57
C LYS A 39 -3.81 7.87 -53.82
N ASN A 40 -3.38 9.12 -53.61
CA ASN A 40 -3.50 10.25 -54.56
C ASN A 40 -3.54 11.65 -53.90
N HIS A 41 -2.71 12.52 -54.50
CA HIS A 41 -2.75 13.99 -54.57
C HIS A 41 -2.63 14.83 -53.29
N LYS A 42 -1.37 15.18 -52.97
CA LYS A 42 -0.75 16.50 -52.60
C LYS A 42 -1.46 17.51 -51.66
N LEU A 43 -2.76 17.43 -51.41
CA LEU A 43 -3.47 18.22 -50.39
C LEU A 43 -3.49 17.52 -49.03
N SER A 44 -3.38 16.19 -48.99
CA SER A 44 -3.43 15.39 -47.76
C SER A 44 -2.15 15.46 -46.93
N LEU A 45 -0.97 15.73 -47.52
CA LEU A 45 0.29 15.84 -46.76
C LEU A 45 0.34 17.13 -45.91
N TYR A 46 -0.27 18.22 -46.39
CA TYR A 46 -0.37 19.47 -45.61
C TYR A 46 -1.42 19.39 -44.50
N MET A 47 -2.50 18.62 -44.69
CA MET A 47 -3.50 18.37 -43.65
C MET A 47 -3.04 17.34 -42.61
N LEU A 48 -2.22 16.34 -43.00
CA LEU A 48 -1.66 15.37 -42.07
C LEU A 48 -0.53 15.97 -41.21
N LEU A 49 0.25 16.92 -41.76
CA LEU A 49 1.25 17.70 -41.01
C LEU A 49 0.62 18.70 -40.02
N LEU A 50 -0.64 19.09 -40.20
CA LEU A 50 -1.39 19.95 -39.28
C LEU A 50 -2.19 19.18 -38.21
N VAL A 51 -2.28 17.85 -38.32
CA VAL A 51 -3.09 17.00 -37.42
C VAL A 51 -2.23 16.03 -36.59
N LEU A 52 -0.94 15.87 -36.91
CA LEU A 52 0.00 14.98 -36.20
C LEU A 52 1.02 15.68 -35.29
N GLU A 53 0.95 17.00 -35.11
CA GLU A 53 1.87 17.70 -34.21
C GLU A 53 1.71 17.42 -32.69
N PRO A 54 0.57 16.92 -32.13
CA PRO A 54 0.49 16.70 -30.68
C PRO A 54 0.53 15.24 -30.18
N LEU A 55 0.93 14.22 -30.98
CA LEU A 55 0.84 12.80 -30.54
C LEU A 55 2.14 11.98 -30.63
N ILE A 56 3.30 12.64 -30.70
CA ILE A 56 4.57 12.03 -30.28
C ILE A 56 4.78 12.44 -28.84
N LEU A 57 4.15 11.71 -27.94
CA LEU A 57 4.53 11.80 -26.54
C LEU A 57 5.95 11.18 -26.52
N ASN A 58 6.95 11.93 -26.05
CA ASN A 58 8.32 11.52 -25.69
C ASN A 58 8.49 11.91 -24.23
N ALA A 59 9.29 11.22 -23.41
CA ALA A 59 9.45 11.59 -22.00
C ALA A 59 10.29 12.80 -22.11
N GLN A 60 9.70 13.96 -22.03
CA GLN A 60 10.36 15.11 -22.58
C GLN A 60 11.28 15.72 -21.51
N THR A 61 12.39 15.09 -21.12
CA THR A 61 13.63 15.74 -20.63
C THR A 61 14.14 16.92 -21.43
N ILE A 62 13.88 18.12 -20.91
CA ILE A 62 14.61 19.30 -21.36
C ILE A 62 15.74 19.58 -20.37
N GLU A 63 16.91 19.96 -20.88
CA GLU A 63 17.92 20.64 -20.07
C GLU A 63 17.62 22.14 -20.10
N VAL A 64 17.60 22.77 -18.92
CA VAL A 64 17.35 24.21 -18.79
C VAL A 64 18.52 24.88 -18.07
N SER A 65 18.88 26.05 -18.60
CA SER A 65 19.88 26.98 -18.10
C SER A 65 19.49 28.38 -18.57
N ASP A 66 20.18 29.41 -18.07
CA ASP A 66 20.08 30.80 -18.54
C ASP A 66 18.69 31.46 -18.33
N SER A 67 18.48 32.63 -18.94
CA SER A 67 17.28 33.45 -18.73
C SER A 67 16.09 33.06 -19.63
N ILE A 68 14.93 32.86 -19.02
CA ILE A 68 13.62 32.74 -19.66
C ILE A 68 13.04 34.15 -19.82
N THR A 69 13.06 34.67 -21.05
CA THR A 69 12.69 36.07 -21.38
C THR A 69 11.35 36.22 -22.12
N THR A 70 10.67 35.11 -22.37
CA THR A 70 9.34 35.06 -22.99
C THR A 70 8.52 33.96 -22.32
N ASN A 71 7.18 34.10 -22.31
CA ASN A 71 6.31 33.09 -21.70
C ASN A 71 6.65 31.70 -22.21
N THR A 72 6.88 30.78 -21.28
CA THR A 72 7.44 29.46 -21.55
C THR A 72 6.64 28.42 -20.78
N THR A 73 6.43 27.27 -21.41
CA THR A 73 5.87 26.10 -20.74
C THR A 73 6.91 24.99 -20.70
N TRP A 74 7.15 24.43 -19.52
CA TRP A 74 7.86 23.17 -19.36
C TRP A 74 6.85 22.03 -19.50
N SER A 75 6.63 21.60 -20.74
CA SER A 75 5.74 20.47 -21.10
C SER A 75 6.49 19.14 -21.13
N ALA A 76 7.32 18.95 -20.12
CA ALA A 76 8.47 18.07 -20.14
C ALA A 76 8.37 17.06 -19.00
N ASP A 77 8.35 15.75 -19.25
CA ASP A 77 8.31 14.75 -18.18
C ASP A 77 9.44 14.92 -17.17
N THR A 78 10.61 15.34 -17.65
CA THR A 78 11.73 15.69 -16.78
C THR A 78 12.29 17.05 -17.18
N VAL A 79 12.71 17.86 -16.22
CA VAL A 79 13.39 19.13 -16.47
C VAL A 79 14.71 19.07 -15.71
N LYS A 80 15.81 18.88 -16.44
CA LYS A 80 17.15 18.87 -15.85
C LYS A 80 17.68 20.30 -15.75
N VAL A 81 17.78 20.82 -14.54
CA VAL A 81 18.34 22.14 -14.29
C VAL A 81 19.86 22.00 -14.17
N ILE A 82 20.59 22.42 -15.20
CA ILE A 82 22.05 22.22 -15.33
C ILE A 82 22.88 23.47 -15.00
N ASP A 83 22.22 24.60 -14.83
CA ASP A 83 22.78 25.86 -14.32
C ASP A 83 21.64 26.70 -13.72
N ASP A 84 21.94 27.83 -13.09
CA ASP A 84 20.94 28.79 -12.64
C ASP A 84 19.99 29.19 -13.79
N VAL A 85 18.69 29.21 -13.50
CA VAL A 85 17.64 29.64 -14.43
C VAL A 85 17.06 30.97 -13.94
N ILE A 86 16.92 31.94 -14.85
CA ILE A 86 16.43 33.29 -14.51
C ILE A 86 15.12 33.57 -15.24
N LEU A 87 13.98 33.61 -14.55
CA LEU A 87 12.70 34.01 -15.10
C LEU A 87 12.59 35.55 -15.09
N ALA A 88 12.56 36.18 -16.27
CA ALA A 88 12.52 37.64 -16.39
C ALA A 88 11.16 38.24 -15.97
N GLU A 89 11.15 39.56 -15.74
CA GLU A 89 9.93 40.33 -15.45
C GLU A 89 8.85 40.15 -16.53
N ASP A 90 7.58 40.14 -16.11
CA ASP A 90 6.39 39.96 -16.96
C ASP A 90 6.34 38.64 -17.74
N VAL A 91 7.21 37.67 -17.42
CA VAL A 91 7.24 36.35 -18.06
C VAL A 91 6.55 35.31 -17.21
N VAL A 92 5.66 34.53 -17.83
CA VAL A 92 5.03 33.36 -17.20
C VAL A 92 5.80 32.10 -17.53
N LEU A 93 6.23 31.36 -16.51
CA LEU A 93 6.66 29.97 -16.61
C LEU A 93 5.52 29.05 -16.17
N SER A 94 4.93 28.31 -17.11
CA SER A 94 3.96 27.25 -16.81
C SER A 94 4.67 25.91 -16.74
N ILE A 95 4.30 25.05 -15.78
CA ILE A 95 4.86 23.71 -15.61
C ILE A 95 3.70 22.73 -15.62
N ASP A 96 3.75 21.76 -16.53
CA ASP A 96 2.65 20.80 -16.73
C ASP A 96 2.60 19.77 -15.58
N PRO A 97 1.41 19.23 -15.23
CA PRO A 97 1.28 18.15 -14.27
C PRO A 97 2.24 16.98 -14.52
N GLY A 98 2.70 16.32 -13.45
CA GLY A 98 3.60 15.16 -13.53
C GLY A 98 5.06 15.47 -13.88
N THR A 99 5.41 16.74 -14.09
CA THR A 99 6.79 17.15 -14.42
C THR A 99 7.77 16.88 -13.27
N TYR A 100 8.85 16.14 -13.56
CA TYR A 100 9.94 15.85 -12.63
C TYR A 100 11.14 16.81 -12.85
N ILE A 101 11.32 17.78 -11.97
CA ILE A 101 12.34 18.82 -12.07
C ILE A 101 13.55 18.41 -11.23
N GLU A 102 14.61 18.00 -11.92
CA GLU A 102 15.82 17.43 -11.34
C GLU A 102 17.00 18.40 -11.49
N PHE A 103 17.36 19.05 -10.39
CA PHE A 103 18.55 19.88 -10.35
C PHE A 103 19.81 19.02 -10.40
N GLN A 104 20.73 19.33 -11.31
CA GLN A 104 21.98 18.55 -11.51
C GLN A 104 23.13 19.03 -10.60
N GLY A 105 22.85 19.98 -9.72
CA GLY A 105 23.81 20.60 -8.82
C GLY A 105 23.13 21.64 -7.94
N HIS A 106 23.94 22.46 -7.26
CA HIS A 106 23.47 23.51 -6.36
C HIS A 106 22.99 24.77 -7.12
N TYR A 107 22.06 24.58 -8.05
CA TYR A 107 21.49 25.63 -8.89
C TYR A 107 20.16 26.12 -8.33
N GLN A 108 19.74 27.31 -8.76
CA GLN A 108 18.49 27.94 -8.32
C GLN A 108 17.64 28.43 -9.49
N LEU A 109 16.35 28.62 -9.22
CA LEU A 109 15.43 29.32 -10.11
C LEU A 109 15.23 30.74 -9.59
N LYS A 110 15.84 31.75 -10.23
CA LYS A 110 15.65 33.17 -9.91
C LYS A 110 14.42 33.70 -10.62
N VAL A 111 13.51 34.30 -9.90
CA VAL A 111 12.17 34.64 -10.38
C VAL A 111 11.89 36.13 -10.22
N SER A 112 11.83 36.82 -11.36
CA SER A 112 11.27 38.18 -11.50
C SER A 112 9.90 38.16 -12.21
N GLY A 113 9.51 37.02 -12.78
CA GLY A 113 8.21 36.78 -13.42
C GLY A 113 7.27 35.92 -12.57
N ILE A 114 6.43 35.11 -13.23
CA ILE A 114 5.31 34.39 -12.62
C ILE A 114 5.46 32.89 -12.86
N ILE A 115 5.27 32.06 -11.83
CA ILE A 115 5.27 30.59 -11.98
C ILE A 115 3.85 30.04 -11.83
N GLN A 116 3.43 29.21 -12.78
CA GLN A 116 2.21 28.41 -12.72
C GLN A 116 2.54 26.92 -12.79
N ALA A 117 2.78 26.32 -11.64
CA ALA A 117 3.04 24.89 -11.47
C ALA A 117 1.80 24.24 -10.85
N VAL A 118 0.88 23.76 -11.68
CA VAL A 118 -0.42 23.25 -11.23
C VAL A 118 -0.52 21.78 -11.60
N GLY A 119 -0.09 20.90 -10.70
CA GLY A 119 -0.25 19.45 -10.82
C GLY A 119 -1.63 18.96 -10.40
N THR A 120 -1.78 17.64 -10.33
CA THR A 120 -2.97 16.94 -9.80
C THR A 120 -2.56 15.98 -8.68
N ALA A 121 -3.53 15.39 -7.97
CA ALA A 121 -3.24 14.39 -6.93
C ALA A 121 -2.42 13.20 -7.47
N ASP A 122 -2.69 12.79 -8.72
CA ASP A 122 -2.01 11.69 -9.39
C ASP A 122 -0.73 12.13 -10.13
N GLU A 123 -0.73 13.32 -10.72
CA GLU A 123 0.37 13.87 -11.52
C GLU A 123 1.01 15.07 -10.80
N LYS A 124 1.68 14.77 -9.68
CA LYS A 124 2.39 15.78 -8.88
C LYS A 124 3.62 16.30 -9.62
N ILE A 125 3.88 17.60 -9.49
CA ILE A 125 5.12 18.22 -9.98
C ILE A 125 6.18 18.09 -8.89
N ILE A 126 7.36 17.56 -9.20
CA ILE A 126 8.40 17.27 -8.20
C ILE A 126 9.61 18.15 -8.46
N PHE A 127 10.10 18.86 -7.44
CA PHE A 127 11.35 19.61 -7.45
C PHE A 127 12.35 18.92 -6.51
N THR A 128 13.47 18.45 -7.06
CA THR A 128 14.47 17.69 -6.29
C THR A 128 15.88 17.79 -6.91
N ILE A 129 16.87 17.21 -6.26
CA ILE A 129 18.25 17.11 -6.74
C ILE A 129 18.61 15.68 -7.19
N HIS A 130 19.46 15.57 -8.19
CA HIS A 130 19.97 14.29 -8.71
C HIS A 130 20.80 13.49 -7.70
N ASP A 131 21.63 14.18 -6.90
CA ASP A 131 22.54 13.58 -5.92
C ASP A 131 22.39 14.27 -4.57
N THR A 132 22.02 13.51 -3.54
CA THR A 132 21.84 14.01 -2.17
C THR A 132 23.10 13.85 -1.30
N THR A 133 24.22 13.39 -1.87
CA THR A 133 25.47 13.20 -1.15
C THR A 133 25.98 14.54 -0.60
N GLY A 134 26.10 14.64 0.72
CA GLY A 134 26.50 15.87 1.41
C GLY A 134 25.36 16.79 1.82
N PHE A 135 24.08 16.41 1.62
CA PHE A 135 22.93 17.25 1.92
C PHE A 135 22.94 17.84 3.34
N TYR A 136 23.25 17.02 4.35
CA TYR A 136 23.22 17.43 5.75
C TYR A 136 24.39 18.32 6.21
N ASP A 137 25.47 18.39 5.43
CA ASP A 137 26.65 19.19 5.73
C ASP A 137 26.50 20.60 5.14
N LEU A 138 26.24 21.60 5.98
CA LEU A 138 26.04 22.98 5.50
C LEU A 138 27.34 23.65 5.04
N ASP A 139 28.51 23.12 5.39
CA ASP A 139 29.82 23.70 5.01
C ASP A 139 30.21 23.32 3.56
N THR A 140 29.26 22.77 2.82
CA THR A 140 29.34 22.48 1.40
C THR A 140 27.99 22.69 0.73
N THR A 141 28.02 23.07 -0.54
CA THR A 141 26.83 23.18 -1.39
C THR A 141 26.37 21.84 -1.95
N ALA A 142 27.15 20.77 -1.78
CA ALA A 142 26.82 19.44 -2.29
C ALA A 142 25.53 18.86 -1.68
N GLY A 143 24.80 18.07 -2.45
CA GLY A 143 23.69 17.26 -1.94
C GLY A 143 22.32 17.94 -1.88
N GLY A 144 22.19 19.21 -2.25
CA GLY A 144 20.89 19.88 -2.37
C GLY A 144 20.88 21.03 -3.37
N TRP A 145 19.69 21.41 -3.85
CA TRP A 145 19.50 22.48 -4.83
C TRP A 145 19.15 23.80 -4.14
N ASN A 146 19.51 24.94 -4.72
CA ASN A 146 19.49 26.23 -4.03
C ASN A 146 18.15 26.98 -4.15
N GLY A 147 17.04 26.25 -4.17
CA GLY A 147 15.69 26.81 -4.05
C GLY A 147 15.15 27.62 -5.25
N ILE A 148 13.89 28.03 -5.14
CA ILE A 148 13.21 29.00 -5.99
C ILE A 148 13.26 30.37 -5.29
N ARG A 149 13.81 31.39 -5.96
CA ARG A 149 14.16 32.69 -5.39
C ARG A 149 13.36 33.82 -6.05
N PHE A 150 12.37 34.36 -5.37
CA PHE A 150 11.62 35.53 -5.83
C PHE A 150 12.24 36.81 -5.27
N ASN A 151 12.81 37.64 -6.14
CA ASN A 151 13.47 38.91 -5.78
C ASN A 151 12.75 40.08 -6.45
N GLU A 152 12.16 40.97 -5.66
CA GLU A 152 11.58 42.25 -6.11
C GLU A 152 10.53 42.13 -7.25
N THR A 153 9.55 41.22 -7.14
CA THR A 153 8.53 41.06 -8.20
C THR A 153 7.50 42.20 -8.18
N PRO A 154 7.28 42.92 -9.32
CA PRO A 154 6.31 44.01 -9.41
C PRO A 154 4.87 43.48 -9.35
N PHE A 155 3.90 44.38 -9.14
CA PHE A 155 2.49 44.00 -9.10
C PHE A 155 2.00 43.46 -10.46
N SER A 156 1.60 42.19 -10.49
CA SER A 156 1.01 41.52 -11.66
C SER A 156 -0.51 41.34 -11.53
N SER A 157 -1.16 41.08 -12.67
CA SER A 157 -2.58 40.68 -12.74
C SER A 157 -2.80 39.16 -12.68
N ILE A 158 -1.71 38.38 -12.68
CA ILE A 158 -1.72 36.92 -12.64
C ILE A 158 -0.84 36.49 -11.47
N ASP A 159 -1.35 35.58 -10.63
CA ASP A 159 -0.68 35.14 -9.40
C ASP A 159 0.26 33.94 -9.65
N THR A 160 1.29 33.82 -8.83
CA THR A 160 2.15 32.63 -8.77
C THR A 160 1.43 31.51 -8.01
N LYS A 161 1.38 30.31 -8.61
CA LYS A 161 0.64 29.16 -8.06
C LYS A 161 1.46 27.89 -8.12
N PHE A 162 1.55 27.23 -6.98
CA PHE A 162 2.01 25.86 -6.83
C PHE A 162 0.84 25.03 -6.31
N ARG A 163 0.40 24.03 -7.07
CA ARG A 163 -0.62 23.09 -6.64
C ARG A 163 -0.16 21.67 -6.87
N HIS A 164 -0.38 20.78 -5.90
CA HIS A 164 0.07 19.39 -5.96
C HIS A 164 1.56 19.25 -6.33
N CYS A 165 2.39 20.12 -5.75
CA CYS A 165 3.84 20.10 -5.95
C CYS A 165 4.54 19.43 -4.76
N ILE A 166 5.65 18.75 -5.01
CA ILE A 166 6.56 18.23 -3.99
C ILE A 166 7.89 18.95 -4.11
N PHE A 167 8.42 19.49 -3.02
CA PHE A 167 9.74 20.10 -2.93
C PHE A 167 10.58 19.31 -1.94
N GLU A 168 11.70 18.74 -2.42
CA GLU A 168 12.58 17.91 -1.61
C GLU A 168 14.04 18.29 -1.79
N TYR A 169 14.85 18.14 -0.73
CA TYR A 169 16.30 18.34 -0.77
C TYR A 169 16.72 19.75 -1.24
N GLY A 170 15.86 20.75 -1.00
CA GLY A 170 16.24 22.15 -1.11
C GLY A 170 17.26 22.50 -0.03
N LYS A 171 18.38 23.11 -0.41
CA LYS A 171 19.50 23.45 0.47
C LYS A 171 19.93 24.88 0.20
N ALA A 172 19.72 25.78 1.14
CA ALA A 172 20.18 27.17 1.07
C ALA A 172 21.47 27.31 1.89
N THR A 173 22.62 27.30 1.21
CA THR A 173 23.91 27.65 1.82
C THR A 173 24.92 28.16 0.80
N ASP A 174 25.77 29.11 1.17
CA ASP A 174 26.93 29.53 0.38
C ASP A 174 28.17 28.61 0.52
N GLY A 175 28.12 27.63 1.43
CA GLY A 175 29.23 26.72 1.73
C GLY A 175 30.35 27.32 2.57
N ASP A 176 30.17 28.50 3.16
CA ASP A 176 31.08 29.12 4.12
C ASP A 176 30.42 29.19 5.51
N GLU A 177 31.22 29.00 6.57
CA GLU A 177 30.76 29.10 7.97
C GLU A 177 30.61 30.57 8.42
N GLY A 178 30.65 31.50 7.45
CA GLY A 178 30.80 32.94 7.60
C GLY A 178 29.54 33.72 7.97
N THR A 179 29.60 35.04 7.74
CA THR A 179 28.54 36.00 8.07
C THR A 179 27.24 35.69 7.34
N GLU A 180 26.11 35.82 8.04
CA GLU A 180 24.75 35.70 7.50
C GLU A 180 24.57 36.46 6.17
N VAL A 181 24.25 35.73 5.08
CA VAL A 181 23.96 36.23 3.73
C VAL A 181 22.59 35.76 3.25
N GLU A 182 22.01 36.43 2.24
CA GLU A 182 20.65 36.16 1.76
C GLU A 182 20.52 34.80 1.06
N GLU A 183 21.60 34.32 0.44
CA GLU A 183 21.67 33.01 -0.22
C GLU A 183 21.46 31.82 0.74
N ASP A 184 21.58 32.05 2.05
CA ASP A 184 21.45 31.06 3.12
C ASP A 184 20.03 30.92 3.68
N TYR A 185 19.04 31.61 3.11
CA TYR A 185 17.65 31.63 3.59
C TYR A 185 16.76 30.76 2.70
N GLY A 186 15.66 30.20 3.19
CA GLY A 186 14.63 29.53 2.39
C GLY A 186 15.13 28.30 1.63
N GLY A 187 15.12 27.13 2.26
CA GLY A 187 15.70 25.91 1.65
C GLY A 187 15.07 25.53 0.31
N ALA A 188 13.74 25.54 0.20
CA ALA A 188 13.03 25.29 -1.06
C ALA A 188 12.56 26.58 -1.74
N ILE A 189 12.00 27.52 -0.97
CA ILE A 189 11.41 28.75 -1.52
C ILE A 189 11.87 29.95 -0.71
N TYR A 190 12.26 31.00 -1.40
CA TYR A 190 12.62 32.29 -0.85
C TYR A 190 11.84 33.39 -1.56
N ILE A 191 11.23 34.26 -0.77
CA ILE A 191 10.43 35.38 -1.24
C ILE A 191 10.93 36.63 -0.55
N HIS A 192 11.32 37.65 -1.32
CA HIS A 192 11.75 38.95 -0.82
C HIS A 192 11.13 40.11 -1.61
N ASP A 193 10.50 41.04 -0.89
CA ASP A 193 9.93 42.29 -1.42
C ASP A 193 8.98 42.09 -2.62
N THR A 194 8.12 41.08 -2.54
CA THR A 194 7.15 40.72 -3.58
C THR A 194 5.74 41.25 -3.28
N TYR A 195 5.14 41.94 -4.24
CA TYR A 195 3.75 42.45 -4.14
C TYR A 195 2.69 41.49 -4.70
N GLU A 196 3.12 40.40 -5.33
CA GLU A 196 2.25 39.40 -5.96
C GLU A 196 1.68 38.40 -4.95
N GLU A 197 0.52 37.83 -5.26
CA GLU A 197 -0.03 36.70 -4.49
C GLU A 197 0.74 35.42 -4.85
N VAL A 198 1.24 34.74 -3.82
CA VAL A 198 1.86 33.41 -3.95
C VAL A 198 0.99 32.39 -3.24
N THR A 199 0.44 31.45 -4.00
CA THR A 199 -0.41 30.37 -3.49
C THR A 199 0.30 29.02 -3.55
N LEU A 200 0.35 28.32 -2.42
CA LEU A 200 0.68 26.90 -2.32
C LEU A 200 -0.57 26.15 -1.87
N ASP A 201 -1.00 25.16 -2.65
CA ASP A 201 -2.23 24.41 -2.40
C ASP A 201 -1.98 22.90 -2.59
N SER A 202 -2.22 22.09 -1.57
CA SER A 202 -2.03 20.63 -1.64
C SER A 202 -0.58 20.22 -1.97
N CYS A 203 0.40 21.01 -1.52
CA CYS A 203 1.82 20.77 -1.75
C CYS A 203 2.51 20.05 -0.58
N ILE A 204 3.63 19.39 -0.85
CA ILE A 204 4.50 18.77 0.15
C ILE A 204 5.87 19.47 0.09
N ILE A 205 6.35 19.98 1.22
CA ILE A 205 7.72 20.49 1.33
C ILE A 205 8.43 19.73 2.44
N ARG A 206 9.42 18.92 2.07
CA ARG A 206 10.13 18.08 3.04
C ARG A 206 11.60 17.91 2.78
N TYR A 207 12.34 17.60 3.84
CA TYR A 207 13.78 17.41 3.78
C TYR A 207 14.49 18.61 3.14
N CYS A 208 14.08 19.83 3.48
CA CYS A 208 14.76 21.05 3.06
C CYS A 208 15.56 21.66 4.22
N LYS A 209 16.65 22.35 3.89
CA LYS A 209 17.59 22.91 4.85
C LYS A 209 18.03 24.31 4.45
N ALA A 210 18.08 25.22 5.42
CA ALA A 210 18.67 26.55 5.25
C ALA A 210 19.67 26.80 6.36
N ARG A 211 20.80 27.48 6.09
CA ARG A 211 21.77 27.78 7.14
C ARG A 211 21.17 28.74 8.19
N TRP A 212 20.44 29.77 7.76
CA TRP A 212 19.94 30.80 8.67
C TRP A 212 18.43 30.85 8.84
N ASN A 213 17.66 31.20 7.81
CA ASN A 213 16.25 31.56 8.00
C ASN A 213 15.32 30.76 7.07
N GLY A 214 14.39 30.00 7.63
CA GLY A 214 13.35 29.28 6.88
C GLY A 214 13.85 27.99 6.24
N GLY A 215 13.76 26.86 6.93
CA GLY A 215 14.28 25.59 6.43
C GLY A 215 13.52 25.09 5.19
N ALA A 216 12.19 25.27 5.18
CA ALA A 216 11.38 25.11 3.96
C ALA A 216 11.28 26.43 3.20
N MET A 217 10.80 27.48 3.86
CA MET A 217 10.44 28.74 3.21
C MET A 217 10.90 29.97 3.99
N TYR A 218 11.37 30.98 3.26
CA TYR A 218 11.62 32.33 3.75
C TYR A 218 10.67 33.33 3.11
N LEU A 219 9.99 34.15 3.91
CA LEU A 219 9.05 35.18 3.46
C LEU A 219 9.46 36.56 4.03
N GLY A 220 10.14 37.38 3.24
CA GLY A 220 10.54 38.75 3.58
C GLY A 220 9.76 39.77 2.76
N GLY A 221 9.12 40.76 3.38
CA GLY A 221 8.45 41.83 2.62
C GLY A 221 7.26 41.36 1.75
N ALA A 222 6.76 40.14 1.96
CA ALA A 222 5.68 39.56 1.17
C ALA A 222 4.30 40.14 1.58
N TYR A 223 3.50 40.54 0.60
CA TYR A 223 2.21 41.20 0.88
C TYR A 223 1.01 40.25 0.96
N ASN A 224 0.96 39.17 0.17
CA ASN A 224 -0.15 38.22 0.16
C ASN A 224 0.36 36.80 -0.13
N THR A 225 0.27 35.90 0.84
CA THR A 225 0.74 34.52 0.69
C THR A 225 -0.28 33.57 1.29
N LEU A 226 -0.78 32.63 0.48
CA LEU A 226 -1.72 31.60 0.89
C LEU A 226 -1.06 30.23 0.81
N ILE A 227 -0.97 29.55 1.95
CA ILE A 227 -0.50 28.17 2.04
C ILE A 227 -1.67 27.35 2.57
N GLN A 228 -2.16 26.39 1.80
CA GLN A 228 -3.31 25.58 2.21
C GLN A 228 -3.20 24.11 1.82
N HIS A 229 -3.80 23.22 2.62
CA HIS A 229 -3.80 21.76 2.39
C HIS A 229 -2.38 21.17 2.24
N CYS A 230 -1.37 21.85 2.77
CA CYS A 230 0.03 21.46 2.56
C CYS A 230 0.57 20.60 3.69
N ILE A 231 1.56 19.78 3.38
CA ILE A 231 2.41 19.08 4.35
C ILE A 231 3.78 19.75 4.36
N ILE A 232 4.24 20.24 5.52
CA ILE A 232 5.56 20.84 5.68
C ILE A 232 6.31 20.11 6.78
N ALA A 233 7.27 19.24 6.41
CA ALA A 233 7.83 18.30 7.35
C ALA A 233 9.34 18.04 7.20
N TYR A 234 9.99 17.68 8.30
CA TYR A 234 11.42 17.31 8.32
C TYR A 234 12.36 18.38 7.75
N ASN A 235 12.01 19.65 7.87
CA ASN A 235 12.83 20.77 7.42
C ASN A 235 13.67 21.32 8.58
N SER A 236 14.82 21.93 8.28
CA SER A 236 15.68 22.48 9.32
C SER A 236 16.37 23.79 8.98
N SER A 237 16.52 24.67 9.97
CA SER A 237 17.28 25.92 9.84
C SER A 237 17.76 26.44 11.20
N TYR A 238 18.44 27.58 11.24
CA TYR A 238 18.70 28.27 12.50
C TYR A 238 17.43 28.98 13.04
N ASN A 239 16.62 29.57 12.16
CA ASN A 239 15.41 30.33 12.48
C ASN A 239 14.22 29.88 11.64
N GLY A 240 13.16 29.34 12.25
CA GLY A 240 11.98 28.86 11.53
C GLY A 240 12.30 27.58 10.76
N GLY A 241 12.16 26.42 11.40
CA GLY A 241 12.53 25.13 10.79
C GLY A 241 11.70 24.84 9.54
N ALA A 242 10.40 25.17 9.59
CA ALA A 242 9.54 25.21 8.41
C ALA A 242 9.61 26.60 7.75
N ILE A 243 8.98 27.62 8.35
CA ILE A 243 8.82 28.93 7.73
C ILE A 243 9.37 30.04 8.62
N TYR A 244 10.16 30.91 8.01
CA TYR A 244 10.56 32.18 8.60
C TYR A 244 9.88 33.35 7.88
N THR A 245 9.39 34.34 8.63
CA THR A 245 8.84 35.57 8.05
C THR A 245 9.48 36.83 8.62
N THR A 246 9.60 37.85 7.80
CA THR A 246 9.94 39.22 8.20
C THR A 246 9.13 40.24 7.39
N GLN A 247 8.56 41.26 8.02
CA GLN A 247 7.82 42.33 7.32
C GLN A 247 6.73 41.82 6.34
N THR A 248 6.04 40.73 6.69
CA THR A 248 4.98 40.10 5.88
C THR A 248 3.60 40.54 6.36
N TYR A 249 2.67 40.92 5.47
CA TYR A 249 1.44 41.65 5.85
C TYR A 249 0.11 40.88 5.72
N ASP A 250 0.01 39.81 4.90
CA ASP A 250 -1.20 38.97 4.80
C ASP A 250 -0.86 37.50 4.53
N LEU A 251 -0.12 36.88 5.47
CA LEU A 251 0.15 35.45 5.45
C LEU A 251 -1.07 34.66 5.94
N LYS A 252 -1.51 33.68 5.14
CA LYS A 252 -2.57 32.72 5.49
C LYS A 252 -2.02 31.30 5.41
N ILE A 253 -2.14 30.54 6.50
CA ILE A 253 -1.79 29.12 6.58
C ILE A 253 -3.04 28.35 7.02
N LEU A 254 -3.62 27.54 6.13
CA LEU A 254 -4.94 26.95 6.32
C LEU A 254 -4.90 25.43 6.08
N ASN A 255 -5.54 24.62 6.92
CA ASN A 255 -5.68 23.17 6.70
C ASN A 255 -4.33 22.43 6.44
N CYS A 256 -3.23 22.87 7.05
CA CYS A 256 -1.90 22.29 6.83
C CYS A 256 -1.48 21.34 7.96
N TYR A 257 -0.68 20.35 7.61
CA TYR A 257 0.06 19.51 8.55
C TYR A 257 1.52 19.95 8.60
N VAL A 258 2.01 20.35 9.77
CA VAL A 258 3.38 20.84 9.94
C VAL A 258 4.07 20.11 11.07
N PHE A 259 5.03 19.25 10.74
CA PHE A 259 5.61 18.35 11.73
C PHE A 259 7.09 18.00 11.56
N ASN A 260 7.74 17.62 12.65
CA ASN A 260 9.15 17.23 12.69
C ASN A 260 10.11 18.23 12.06
N ASN A 261 9.77 19.52 12.05
CA ASN A 261 10.70 20.58 11.66
C ASN A 261 11.56 20.99 12.85
N THR A 262 12.81 21.37 12.59
CA THR A 262 13.80 21.68 13.63
C THR A 262 14.47 23.04 13.41
N ALA A 263 14.64 23.80 14.49
CA ALA A 263 15.41 25.05 14.45
C ALA A 263 16.09 25.40 15.78
N GLU A 264 16.91 26.44 15.81
CA GLU A 264 17.31 27.04 17.08
C GLU A 264 16.17 27.89 17.66
N TYR A 265 15.47 28.64 16.81
CA TYR A 265 14.35 29.50 17.18
C TYR A 265 13.15 29.28 16.26
N GLY A 266 11.99 28.92 16.81
CA GLY A 266 10.78 28.63 16.02
C GLY A 266 10.89 27.28 15.31
N GLY A 267 10.63 26.18 16.00
CA GLY A 267 10.83 24.82 15.46
C GLY A 267 10.05 24.58 14.16
N ALA A 268 8.78 25.00 14.10
CA ALA A 268 8.06 25.15 12.84
C ALA A 268 8.16 26.58 12.31
N PHE A 269 7.56 27.54 13.02
CA PHE A 269 7.36 28.90 12.52
C PHE A 269 8.13 29.94 13.32
N ARG A 270 8.78 30.88 12.64
CA ARG A 270 9.29 32.11 13.24
C ARG A 270 8.79 33.32 12.48
N LEU A 271 7.99 34.16 13.15
CA LEU A 271 7.33 35.33 12.58
C LEU A 271 7.93 36.61 13.18
N SER A 272 8.74 37.33 12.41
CA SER A 272 9.34 38.60 12.82
C SER A 272 8.59 39.76 12.16
N THR A 273 8.17 40.79 12.92
CA THR A 273 7.53 42.01 12.34
C THR A 273 6.45 41.76 11.28
N SER A 274 5.67 40.69 11.44
CA SER A 274 4.70 40.21 10.44
C SER A 274 3.30 39.99 11.04
N ASP A 275 2.30 39.97 10.16
CA ASP A 275 0.93 39.53 10.40
C ASP A 275 0.74 38.09 9.90
N GLY A 276 -0.19 37.34 10.52
CA GLY A 276 -0.47 35.97 10.08
C GLY A 276 -1.80 35.43 10.57
N LEU A 277 -2.50 34.69 9.70
CA LEU A 277 -3.74 33.98 9.99
C LEU A 277 -3.51 32.47 9.82
N PHE A 278 -3.73 31.72 10.89
CA PHE A 278 -3.55 30.27 10.95
C PHE A 278 -4.90 29.63 11.29
N VAL A 279 -5.44 28.80 10.40
CA VAL A 279 -6.75 28.15 10.61
C VAL A 279 -6.69 26.65 10.32
N ASN A 280 -7.28 25.83 11.19
CA ASN A 280 -7.43 24.38 10.99
C ASN A 280 -6.10 23.64 10.73
N ASN A 281 -4.98 24.10 11.28
CA ASN A 281 -3.70 23.43 11.09
C ASN A 281 -3.43 22.44 12.21
N VAL A 282 -2.70 21.37 11.89
CA VAL A 282 -2.10 20.47 12.85
C VAL A 282 -0.59 20.72 12.88
N VAL A 283 -0.09 21.26 13.98
CA VAL A 283 1.32 21.61 14.17
C VAL A 283 1.88 20.72 15.27
N SER A 284 2.65 19.70 14.89
CA SER A 284 3.05 18.64 15.82
C SER A 284 4.52 18.27 15.77
N ASN A 285 5.11 17.85 16.90
CA ASN A 285 6.45 17.26 16.91
C ASN A 285 7.58 18.13 16.33
N ASN A 286 7.39 19.45 16.29
CA ASN A 286 8.45 20.38 15.89
C ASN A 286 9.33 20.71 17.10
N GLU A 287 10.60 21.03 16.84
CA GLU A 287 11.58 21.23 17.90
C GLU A 287 12.41 22.50 17.69
N SER A 288 12.49 23.31 18.74
CA SER A 288 13.42 24.44 18.84
C SER A 288 14.43 24.20 19.96
N GLN A 289 15.71 24.53 19.74
CA GLN A 289 16.71 24.46 20.81
C GLN A 289 16.48 25.53 21.89
N TYR A 290 15.92 26.69 21.52
CA TYR A 290 15.70 27.80 22.44
C TYR A 290 14.21 28.16 22.57
N TRP A 291 13.62 28.89 21.64
CA TRP A 291 12.30 29.49 21.88
C TRP A 291 11.31 29.18 20.77
N GLY A 292 10.06 28.89 21.16
CA GLY A 292 8.96 28.61 20.24
C GLY A 292 9.11 27.24 19.59
N GLY A 293 8.70 26.16 20.25
CA GLY A 293 8.77 24.82 19.67
C GLY A 293 7.90 24.70 18.41
N ALA A 294 6.64 25.12 18.49
CA ALA A 294 5.78 25.26 17.33
C ALA A 294 5.93 26.63 16.67
N LEU A 295 5.64 27.72 17.40
CA LEU A 295 5.61 29.07 16.83
C LEU A 295 6.34 30.09 17.70
N TYR A 296 7.17 30.93 17.07
CA TYR A 296 7.83 32.08 17.68
C TYR A 296 7.43 33.37 16.98
N ALA A 297 6.62 34.21 17.62
CA ALA A 297 6.35 35.60 17.21
C ALA A 297 7.30 36.61 17.90
N LEU A 298 8.02 37.40 17.10
CA LEU A 298 8.94 38.44 17.55
C LEU A 298 8.57 39.79 16.94
N GLN A 299 8.27 40.79 17.79
CA GLN A 299 7.87 42.13 17.34
C GLN A 299 6.72 42.10 16.33
N GLY A 300 5.89 41.05 16.39
CA GLY A 300 4.83 40.78 15.44
C GLY A 300 3.72 41.80 15.56
N TRP A 301 3.02 42.01 14.45
CA TRP A 301 1.91 42.95 14.41
C TRP A 301 0.67 42.24 14.99
N ASN A 302 -0.01 41.34 14.29
CA ASN A 302 -1.20 40.61 14.74
C ASN A 302 -1.23 39.16 14.24
N ILE A 303 -0.85 38.22 15.12
CA ILE A 303 -0.95 36.78 14.87
C ILE A 303 -2.31 36.27 15.35
N ARG A 304 -3.04 35.59 14.46
CA ARG A 304 -4.39 35.08 14.67
C ARG A 304 -4.43 33.57 14.44
N LEU A 305 -4.73 32.80 15.47
CA LEU A 305 -4.86 31.34 15.43
C LEU A 305 -6.32 30.97 15.71
N PHE A 306 -6.97 30.29 14.76
CA PHE A 306 -8.31 29.76 14.91
C PHE A 306 -8.33 28.25 14.67
N ASN A 307 -8.98 27.49 15.53
CA ASN A 307 -9.27 26.07 15.27
C ASN A 307 -8.01 25.22 14.99
N ASN A 308 -6.84 25.55 15.56
CA ASN A 308 -5.61 24.77 15.30
C ASN A 308 -5.37 23.73 16.40
N THR A 309 -4.71 22.63 16.05
CA THR A 309 -4.21 21.63 16.99
C THR A 309 -2.68 21.73 17.06
N VAL A 310 -2.16 22.33 18.13
CA VAL A 310 -0.72 22.54 18.37
C VAL A 310 -0.26 21.61 19.49
N VAL A 311 0.43 20.53 19.13
CA VAL A 311 0.62 19.40 20.04
C VAL A 311 2.01 18.81 20.00
N ASN A 312 2.53 18.34 21.14
CA ASN A 312 3.81 17.63 21.19
C ASN A 312 5.00 18.37 20.55
N ASN A 313 5.00 19.70 20.55
CA ASN A 313 6.15 20.50 20.12
C ASN A 313 7.10 20.75 21.30
N LYS A 314 8.40 20.91 21.03
CA LYS A 314 9.42 21.04 22.06
C LYS A 314 10.24 22.33 21.89
N GLY A 315 10.42 23.07 22.98
CA GLY A 315 11.30 24.23 23.03
C GLY A 315 11.80 24.49 24.44
N ARG A 316 12.86 25.30 24.60
CA ARG A 316 13.32 25.69 25.93
C ARG A 316 12.37 26.69 26.60
N ARG A 317 11.68 27.55 25.84
CA ARG A 317 10.55 28.38 26.31
C ARG A 317 9.46 28.42 25.25
N GLY A 318 8.20 28.38 25.66
CA GLY A 318 7.07 28.43 24.73
C GLY A 318 7.05 27.23 23.80
N GLY A 319 6.94 26.02 24.34
CA GLY A 319 6.90 24.78 23.56
C GLY A 319 5.85 24.81 22.44
N GLY A 320 4.66 25.35 22.73
CA GLY A 320 3.61 25.60 21.73
C GLY A 320 3.76 26.96 21.06
N PHE A 321 3.79 28.04 21.85
CA PHE A 321 3.84 29.41 21.34
C PHE A 321 4.72 30.32 22.18
N TYR A 322 5.65 31.02 21.55
CA TYR A 322 6.48 32.05 22.17
C TYR A 322 6.22 33.41 21.53
N SER A 323 5.94 34.42 22.36
CA SER A 323 5.59 35.77 21.90
C SER A 323 6.36 36.85 22.66
N PHE A 324 7.04 37.75 21.93
CA PHE A 324 7.90 38.78 22.51
C PHE A 324 7.85 40.11 21.77
N GLY A 325 7.66 41.21 22.50
CA GLY A 325 7.81 42.57 21.98
C GLY A 325 6.74 43.02 20.98
N ASN A 326 5.54 42.45 21.04
CA ASN A 326 4.48 42.69 20.04
C ASN A 326 4.02 44.15 20.01
N LEU A 327 3.50 44.58 18.85
CA LEU A 327 2.93 45.91 18.67
C LEU A 327 1.40 45.93 18.77
N TYR A 328 0.72 44.82 18.43
CA TYR A 328 -0.74 44.65 18.57
C TYR A 328 -1.06 43.31 19.29
N PRO A 329 -2.27 43.17 19.87
CA PRO A 329 -2.66 41.94 20.57
C PRO A 329 -2.86 40.77 19.61
N HIS A 330 -2.32 39.59 19.98
CA HIS A 330 -2.56 38.33 19.27
C HIS A 330 -3.87 37.68 19.71
N HIS A 331 -4.54 36.97 18.81
CA HIS A 331 -5.84 36.33 19.05
C HIS A 331 -5.75 34.82 18.84
N LEU A 332 -6.01 34.05 19.90
CA LEU A 332 -6.08 32.59 19.89
C LEU A 332 -7.50 32.19 20.26
N VAL A 333 -8.23 31.56 19.34
CA VAL A 333 -9.60 31.08 19.55
C VAL A 333 -9.75 29.63 19.09
N ASN A 334 -10.43 28.79 19.87
CA ASN A 334 -10.71 27.38 19.52
C ASN A 334 -9.46 26.54 19.24
N ASN A 335 -8.30 26.84 19.84
CA ASN A 335 -7.09 26.07 19.59
C ASN A 335 -6.84 25.05 20.70
N ILE A 336 -6.18 23.95 20.35
CA ILE A 336 -5.61 23.00 21.31
C ILE A 336 -4.11 23.26 21.44
N PHE A 337 -3.63 23.37 22.68
CA PHE A 337 -2.21 23.39 23.05
C PHE A 337 -1.98 22.28 24.09
N TRP A 338 -1.50 21.12 23.64
CA TRP A 338 -1.42 19.92 24.48
C TRP A 338 -0.14 19.11 24.27
N GLY A 339 0.49 18.64 25.35
CA GLY A 339 1.71 17.84 25.31
C GLY A 339 2.95 18.59 24.82
N ASN A 340 2.87 19.91 24.65
CA ASN A 340 4.01 20.72 24.24
C ASN A 340 4.98 20.90 25.41
N ILE A 341 6.27 20.61 25.18
CA ILE A 341 7.30 20.69 26.21
C ILE A 341 8.01 22.05 26.15
N ALA A 342 7.97 22.78 27.27
CA ALA A 342 8.84 23.92 27.55
C ALA A 342 9.83 23.55 28.66
N GLU A 343 11.14 23.48 28.37
CA GLU A 343 12.14 23.11 29.39
C GLU A 343 12.25 24.13 30.54
N SER A 344 11.91 25.38 30.25
CA SER A 344 11.79 26.48 31.20
C SER A 344 10.55 27.33 30.87
N ASP A 345 9.86 27.78 31.92
CA ASP A 345 8.62 28.56 31.81
C ASP A 345 7.42 27.73 31.29
N SER A 346 6.55 28.33 30.46
CA SER A 346 5.24 27.81 30.08
C SER A 346 5.18 27.42 28.59
N GLN A 347 4.21 26.57 28.19
CA GLN A 347 4.06 26.18 26.79
C GLN A 347 3.58 27.34 25.91
N ILE A 348 2.86 28.30 26.50
CA ILE A 348 2.57 29.60 25.91
C ILE A 348 3.31 30.69 26.70
N TYR A 349 4.34 31.30 26.11
CA TYR A 349 5.13 32.36 26.73
C TYR A 349 4.80 33.76 26.16
N LYS A 350 4.71 34.78 27.02
CA LYS A 350 4.45 36.19 26.64
C LYS A 350 5.14 37.21 27.56
N ASP A 351 5.62 38.34 27.02
CA ASP A 351 6.43 39.32 27.77
C ASP A 351 5.72 40.64 28.20
N THR A 352 5.03 41.36 27.30
CA THR A 352 4.67 42.77 27.56
C THR A 352 3.32 43.26 27.01
N GLN A 353 2.66 42.53 26.10
CA GLN A 353 1.34 42.88 25.54
C GLN A 353 0.29 41.77 25.77
N THR A 354 -1.00 42.13 25.70
CA THR A 354 -2.10 41.18 25.95
C THR A 354 -2.33 40.24 24.76
N ILE A 355 -2.12 38.94 24.97
CA ILE A 355 -2.66 37.88 24.11
C ILE A 355 -4.09 37.59 24.57
N ARG A 356 -5.04 37.60 23.64
CA ARG A 356 -6.43 37.20 23.89
C ARG A 356 -6.58 35.72 23.56
N ILE A 357 -6.91 34.93 24.57
CA ILE A 357 -7.07 33.47 24.49
C ILE A 357 -8.50 33.15 24.94
N GLU A 358 -9.32 32.60 24.05
CA GLU A 358 -10.72 32.27 24.34
C GLU A 358 -11.09 30.92 23.72
N TYR A 359 -11.94 30.13 24.39
CA TYR A 359 -12.42 28.83 23.90
C TYR A 359 -11.30 27.86 23.45
N CYS A 360 -10.11 27.95 24.02
CA CYS A 360 -8.99 27.04 23.75
C CYS A 360 -8.93 25.91 24.79
N ASN A 361 -8.31 24.78 24.43
CA ASN A 361 -7.92 23.74 25.37
C ASN A 361 -6.40 23.78 25.58
N ILE A 362 -5.94 24.10 26.79
CA ILE A 362 -4.52 24.37 27.07
C ILE A 362 -4.08 23.62 28.30
N GLU A 363 -3.15 22.69 28.13
CA GLU A 363 -2.54 21.92 29.23
C GLU A 363 -1.81 22.82 30.23
N ASP A 364 -1.95 22.52 31.53
CA ASP A 364 -1.26 23.14 32.66
C ASP A 364 -1.37 24.67 32.82
N GLU A 365 -2.26 25.32 32.07
CA GLU A 365 -2.47 26.76 32.12
C GLU A 365 -3.97 27.09 32.24
N SER A 366 -4.33 28.12 33.03
CA SER A 366 -5.71 28.57 33.19
C SER A 366 -5.86 30.01 32.72
N TYR A 367 -6.49 30.18 31.57
CA TYR A 367 -6.86 31.48 31.03
C TYR A 367 -8.38 31.66 31.11
N GLY A 368 -8.89 32.75 31.68
CA GLY A 368 -10.34 33.03 31.63
C GLY A 368 -10.86 33.16 30.18
N GLY A 369 -12.18 33.18 29.96
CA GLY A 369 -12.75 33.30 28.61
C GLY A 369 -13.17 31.96 27.98
N ASN A 370 -13.78 31.07 28.78
CA ASN A 370 -14.27 29.74 28.37
C ASN A 370 -13.19 28.78 27.83
N ASN A 371 -11.92 28.98 28.22
CA ASN A 371 -10.88 27.99 27.95
C ASN A 371 -11.04 26.80 28.90
N ILE A 372 -10.64 25.63 28.43
CA ILE A 372 -10.59 24.39 29.20
C ILE A 372 -9.13 23.92 29.34
N ASN A 373 -8.88 23.06 30.33
CA ASN A 373 -7.59 22.43 30.56
C ASN A 373 -7.88 20.99 30.95
N THR A 374 -8.12 20.15 29.94
CA THR A 374 -8.51 18.76 30.13
C THR A 374 -7.99 17.96 28.95
N ASN A 375 -7.56 16.72 29.19
CA ASN A 375 -7.01 15.87 28.14
C ASN A 375 -7.93 15.86 26.90
N PRO A 376 -7.45 16.25 25.70
CA PRO A 376 -8.24 16.28 24.48
C PRO A 376 -8.71 14.91 24.00
N LEU A 377 -8.21 13.80 24.58
CA LEU A 377 -8.58 12.44 24.20
C LEU A 377 -8.41 12.17 22.69
N PHE A 378 -7.21 12.41 22.17
CA PHE A 378 -6.90 12.10 20.78
C PHE A 378 -6.94 10.58 20.50
N ILE A 379 -7.24 10.19 19.25
CA ILE A 379 -7.31 8.79 18.82
C ILE A 379 -5.95 8.09 18.98
N SER A 380 -4.89 8.66 18.40
CA SER A 380 -3.53 8.10 18.47
C SER A 380 -2.51 9.23 18.54
N THR A 381 -1.71 9.29 19.60
CA THR A 381 -0.68 10.33 19.78
C THR A 381 0.71 9.77 19.57
N THR A 382 1.69 10.63 19.28
CA THR A 382 3.10 10.23 19.39
C THR A 382 3.47 9.92 20.85
N ALA A 383 4.50 9.08 21.05
CA ALA A 383 4.98 8.71 22.38
C ALA A 383 5.61 9.87 23.18
N GLY A 384 5.97 10.96 22.50
CA GLY A 384 6.50 12.17 23.12
C GLY A 384 6.55 13.36 22.16
N ALA A 385 7.16 14.44 22.64
CA ALA A 385 7.27 15.72 21.94
C ALA A 385 8.64 15.94 21.31
N GLY A 386 8.66 16.77 20.26
CA GLY A 386 9.87 17.11 19.50
C GLY A 386 10.17 16.13 18.37
N SER A 387 11.32 16.36 17.73
CA SER A 387 11.65 15.77 16.43
C SER A 387 12.08 14.30 16.48
N ASP A 388 12.41 13.80 17.68
CA ASP A 388 12.72 12.38 17.94
C ASP A 388 11.50 11.45 17.76
N TYR A 389 10.28 12.00 17.75
CA TYR A 389 9.05 11.23 17.56
C TYR A 389 8.35 11.67 16.28
N ASP A 390 8.00 10.70 15.43
CA ASP A 390 7.46 10.97 14.10
C ASP A 390 5.97 11.36 14.16
N GLY A 391 5.68 12.64 13.92
CA GLY A 391 4.34 13.20 13.86
C GLY A 391 3.50 12.69 12.70
N SER A 392 4.10 12.09 11.66
CA SER A 392 3.36 11.49 10.53
C SER A 392 2.51 10.28 10.93
N GLN A 393 2.83 9.65 12.06
CA GLN A 393 2.17 8.43 12.55
C GLN A 393 1.03 8.71 13.53
N ALA A 394 0.81 9.97 13.88
CA ALA A 394 -0.20 10.35 14.87
C ALA A 394 -1.53 10.72 14.21
N ASN A 395 -2.62 10.37 14.89
CA ASN A 395 -3.98 10.77 14.58
C ASN A 395 -4.52 11.70 15.67
N TRP A 396 -4.46 13.00 15.39
CA TRP A 396 -4.86 14.09 16.28
C TRP A 396 -6.36 14.45 16.19
N SER A 397 -7.18 13.56 15.64
CA SER A 397 -8.64 13.63 15.78
C SER A 397 -9.10 13.06 17.14
N PHE A 398 -10.37 13.21 17.46
CA PHE A 398 -10.89 12.94 18.81
C PHE A 398 -11.46 11.53 18.97
N LYS A 399 -11.26 10.96 20.16
CA LYS A 399 -12.10 9.87 20.68
C LYS A 399 -13.46 10.43 21.07
N SER A 400 -14.46 9.55 21.16
CA SER A 400 -15.72 9.85 21.82
C SER A 400 -15.43 10.43 23.22
N LEU A 401 -16.04 11.56 23.54
CA LEU A 401 -15.88 12.35 24.78
C LEU A 401 -14.71 13.28 24.92
N SER A 402 -14.01 13.55 23.84
CA SER A 402 -13.10 14.68 23.92
C SER A 402 -13.84 15.90 24.51
N PRO A 403 -13.29 16.53 25.57
CA PRO A 403 -13.87 17.74 26.14
C PRO A 403 -13.81 18.92 25.16
N CYS A 404 -13.13 18.74 24.03
CA CYS A 404 -13.08 19.68 22.92
C CYS A 404 -14.35 19.63 22.05
N ILE A 405 -15.13 18.54 22.09
CA ILE A 405 -16.33 18.38 21.27
C ILE A 405 -17.41 19.37 21.69
N ASN A 406 -17.96 20.12 20.74
CA ASN A 406 -18.97 21.18 20.88
C ASN A 406 -18.62 22.28 21.89
N ALA A 407 -17.35 22.39 22.27
CA ALA A 407 -16.89 23.33 23.31
C ALA A 407 -16.36 24.65 22.73
N GLY A 408 -16.22 24.75 21.41
CA GLY A 408 -15.69 25.92 20.73
C GLY A 408 -16.72 27.03 20.51
N LYS A 409 -16.24 28.17 20.05
CA LYS A 409 -17.05 29.33 19.67
C LYS A 409 -17.22 29.39 18.15
N PRO A 410 -18.45 29.29 17.61
CA PRO A 410 -18.69 29.44 16.18
C PRO A 410 -18.26 30.82 15.66
N ASP A 411 -17.61 30.85 14.49
CA ASP A 411 -17.23 32.08 13.79
C ASP A 411 -17.57 31.99 12.29
N PHE A 412 -18.79 32.40 11.95
CA PHE A 412 -19.29 32.45 10.57
C PHE A 412 -18.52 33.42 9.66
N THR A 413 -17.63 34.26 10.20
CA THR A 413 -16.82 35.15 9.34
C THR A 413 -15.70 34.39 8.62
N LEU A 414 -15.30 33.22 9.12
CA LEU A 414 -14.29 32.35 8.51
C LEU A 414 -14.78 31.68 7.21
N ASP A 415 -16.09 31.49 7.04
CA ASP A 415 -16.69 30.97 5.79
C ASP A 415 -16.34 31.85 4.58
N SER A 416 -16.27 33.17 4.78
CA SER A 416 -15.92 34.13 3.74
C SER A 416 -14.45 34.04 3.29
N LEU A 417 -13.61 33.33 4.05
CA LEU A 417 -12.23 33.00 3.74
C LEU A 417 -12.07 31.60 3.14
N GLY A 418 -13.18 30.91 2.83
CA GLY A 418 -13.16 29.56 2.26
C GLY A 418 -12.97 28.43 3.28
N VAL A 419 -13.06 28.72 4.58
CA VAL A 419 -12.78 27.77 5.67
C VAL A 419 -14.07 27.28 6.35
N SER A 420 -15.00 26.81 5.53
CA SER A 420 -16.31 26.28 6.01
C SER A 420 -16.23 24.83 6.48
N ALA A 421 -15.12 24.15 6.20
CA ALA A 421 -14.87 22.76 6.59
C ALA A 421 -13.59 22.64 7.45
N ASP A 422 -13.52 21.58 8.23
CA ASP A 422 -12.37 21.16 9.04
C ASP A 422 -11.24 20.58 8.19
N ILE A 423 -10.13 20.19 8.81
CA ILE A 423 -8.95 19.68 8.09
C ILE A 423 -9.23 18.37 7.33
N THR A 424 -10.32 17.66 7.63
CA THR A 424 -10.75 16.42 6.97
C THR A 424 -11.95 16.60 6.03
N GLY A 425 -12.46 17.82 5.89
CA GLY A 425 -13.58 18.15 5.00
C GLY A 425 -14.97 18.15 5.65
N ASN A 426 -15.09 17.94 6.96
CA ASN A 426 -16.37 18.03 7.68
C ASN A 426 -16.78 19.50 7.89
N SER A 427 -18.07 19.82 7.85
CA SER A 427 -18.55 21.20 8.11
C SER A 427 -18.08 21.68 9.49
N ARG A 428 -17.40 22.85 9.57
CA ARG A 428 -16.92 23.42 10.84
C ARG A 428 -18.04 23.75 11.81
N ILE A 429 -19.18 24.18 11.31
CA ILE A 429 -20.31 24.55 12.16
C ILE A 429 -21.42 23.55 11.90
N LEU A 430 -21.80 22.81 12.93
CA LEU A 430 -22.90 21.86 12.95
C LEU A 430 -23.82 22.24 14.11
N ASN A 431 -25.10 22.50 13.84
CA ASN A 431 -26.10 22.87 14.86
C ASN A 431 -25.68 24.05 15.79
N ASP A 432 -25.06 25.08 15.22
CA ASP A 432 -24.52 26.24 15.96
C ASP A 432 -23.43 25.90 17.00
N THR A 433 -22.82 24.71 16.90
CA THR A 433 -21.65 24.29 17.69
C THR A 433 -20.45 24.00 16.79
N ILE A 434 -19.27 24.02 17.40
CA ILE A 434 -17.96 23.79 16.77
C ILE A 434 -17.04 23.13 17.80
N ASP A 435 -16.17 22.24 17.35
CA ASP A 435 -15.15 21.62 18.19
C ASP A 435 -13.92 22.51 18.36
N ILE A 436 -13.27 22.44 19.53
CA ILE A 436 -11.98 23.11 19.76
C ILE A 436 -10.91 22.30 19.04
N GLY A 437 -10.14 22.90 18.14
CA GLY A 437 -9.05 22.24 17.38
C GLY A 437 -9.35 22.08 15.89
N ALA A 438 -8.46 21.39 15.17
CA ALA A 438 -8.48 21.29 13.70
C ALA A 438 -9.53 20.34 13.11
N HIS A 439 -10.05 19.42 13.92
CA HIS A 439 -11.05 18.42 13.52
C HIS A 439 -12.41 18.71 14.15
N GLU A 440 -13.47 18.32 13.44
CA GLU A 440 -14.84 18.22 13.95
C GLU A 440 -15.23 16.75 14.09
N VAL A 441 -15.89 16.42 15.19
CA VAL A 441 -16.65 15.19 15.35
C VAL A 441 -18.05 15.45 14.82
N THR A 442 -18.41 14.80 13.73
CA THR A 442 -19.80 14.80 13.28
C THR A 442 -20.66 14.15 14.36
N PRO A 443 -21.66 14.83 14.95
CA PRO A 443 -22.57 14.18 15.88
C PRO A 443 -23.51 13.29 15.08
N TRP A 444 -23.41 11.99 15.28
CA TRP A 444 -24.40 11.03 14.82
C TRP A 444 -25.53 11.02 15.86
N TYR A 445 -26.76 10.76 15.43
CA TYR A 445 -27.90 10.64 16.33
C TYR A 445 -27.76 9.35 17.15
N ASN A 446 -26.90 9.36 18.17
CA ASN A 446 -27.00 8.41 19.26
C ASN A 446 -28.32 8.71 19.99
N MET A 447 -29.15 7.70 20.25
CA MET A 447 -30.40 7.88 20.99
C MET A 447 -30.28 7.19 22.35
N ALA A 448 -30.97 7.73 23.34
CA ALA A 448 -31.13 7.16 24.66
C ALA A 448 -32.62 7.00 24.92
N ILE A 449 -32.96 6.18 25.91
CA ILE A 449 -34.34 6.14 26.39
C ILE A 449 -34.54 7.13 27.54
N ARG A 450 -35.54 7.99 27.37
CA ARG A 450 -36.04 8.93 28.38
C ARG A 450 -37.14 8.27 29.19
N PHE A 451 -36.95 8.16 30.49
CA PHE A 451 -38.00 7.85 31.46
C PHE A 451 -38.53 9.16 32.07
N LYS A 452 -39.83 9.44 31.93
CA LYS A 452 -40.44 10.68 32.43
C LYS A 452 -40.61 10.67 33.95
N LYS A 453 -40.88 11.86 34.51
CA LYS A 453 -41.00 12.05 35.97
C LYS A 453 -42.33 11.54 36.54
N GLU A 454 -43.28 11.24 35.68
CA GLU A 454 -44.60 10.72 35.99
C GLU A 454 -44.62 9.18 36.03
N GLY A 455 -43.51 8.54 35.64
CA GLY A 455 -43.35 7.09 35.48
C GLY A 455 -42.65 6.78 34.15
N GLY A 456 -42.34 5.52 33.88
CA GLY A 456 -41.76 5.06 32.61
C GLY A 456 -41.17 3.67 32.76
N ILE A 457 -41.40 2.78 31.80
CA ILE A 457 -40.95 1.39 31.89
C ILE A 457 -40.54 0.86 30.52
N VAL A 458 -39.49 0.04 30.47
CA VAL A 458 -39.28 -0.95 29.40
C VAL A 458 -39.47 -2.32 30.03
N GLN A 459 -40.46 -3.06 29.54
CA GLN A 459 -40.71 -4.43 29.98
C GLN A 459 -40.10 -5.40 28.98
N ILE A 460 -39.07 -6.12 29.41
CA ILE A 460 -38.43 -7.19 28.65
C ILE A 460 -38.99 -8.53 29.16
N PRO A 461 -39.49 -9.41 28.27
CA PRO A 461 -40.00 -10.72 28.66
C PRO A 461 -39.01 -11.56 29.45
N HIS A 462 -39.52 -12.51 30.24
CA HIS A 462 -38.65 -13.48 30.90
C HIS A 462 -37.90 -14.31 29.86
N SER A 463 -36.61 -14.50 30.11
CA SER A 463 -35.70 -15.39 29.39
C SER A 463 -34.69 -15.98 30.38
N ALA A 464 -34.26 -17.22 30.14
CA ALA A 464 -33.36 -17.94 31.05
C ALA A 464 -31.93 -17.36 31.01
N GLU A 465 -31.55 -16.85 29.85
CA GLU A 465 -30.29 -16.17 29.55
C GLU A 465 -30.15 -14.89 30.40
N LEU A 466 -31.25 -14.23 30.75
CA LEU A 466 -31.32 -13.08 31.66
C LEU A 466 -31.39 -13.48 33.15
N SER A 467 -31.17 -14.74 33.50
CA SER A 467 -31.02 -15.19 34.89
C SER A 467 -29.82 -16.13 35.05
N PRO A 468 -28.61 -15.66 34.68
CA PRO A 468 -27.41 -16.47 34.76
C PRO A 468 -26.93 -16.63 36.22
N GLY A 469 -26.21 -17.72 36.53
CA GLY A 469 -25.64 -17.96 37.86
C GLY A 469 -24.47 -17.04 38.24
N GLN A 470 -23.89 -16.37 37.23
CA GLN A 470 -22.94 -15.27 37.35
C GLN A 470 -23.43 -14.13 36.45
N ILE A 471 -23.19 -12.88 36.81
CA ILE A 471 -23.77 -11.77 36.03
C ILE A 471 -22.86 -10.54 36.02
N THR A 472 -22.95 -9.78 34.93
CA THR A 472 -22.64 -8.34 34.92
C THR A 472 -23.85 -7.60 34.38
N VAL A 473 -24.30 -6.56 35.07
CA VAL A 473 -25.30 -5.61 34.56
C VAL A 473 -24.66 -4.25 34.53
N GLU A 474 -24.72 -3.55 33.40
CA GLU A 474 -24.15 -2.22 33.24
C GLU A 474 -24.97 -1.32 32.32
N CYS A 475 -24.94 -0.01 32.55
CA CYS A 475 -25.62 0.99 31.73
C CYS A 475 -25.07 2.39 32.00
N TRP A 476 -25.30 3.31 31.05
CA TRP A 476 -25.16 4.75 31.26
C TRP A 476 -26.48 5.34 31.71
N ILE A 477 -26.43 6.25 32.70
CA ILE A 477 -27.62 6.96 33.18
C ILE A 477 -27.34 8.46 33.37
N ASN A 478 -28.29 9.29 32.99
CA ASN A 478 -28.34 10.73 33.29
C ASN A 478 -29.65 11.04 34.01
N LYS A 479 -29.57 11.51 35.26
CA LYS A 479 -30.74 11.70 36.10
C LYS A 479 -31.25 13.15 36.09
N ASP A 480 -32.58 13.31 36.06
CA ASP A 480 -33.24 14.60 36.29
C ASP A 480 -33.08 15.14 37.73
N SER A 481 -33.00 16.47 37.85
CA SER A 481 -32.74 17.23 39.09
C SER A 481 -33.84 17.28 40.16
N THR A 482 -34.77 16.33 40.21
CA THR A 482 -35.92 16.36 41.15
C THR A 482 -35.81 15.42 42.35
N LEU A 483 -36.41 15.84 43.48
CA LEU A 483 -36.43 15.17 44.78
C LEU A 483 -37.31 13.90 44.77
N GLY A 484 -36.77 12.79 45.24
CA GLY A 484 -37.46 11.52 45.50
C GLY A 484 -36.54 10.58 46.29
N TYR A 485 -37.13 9.59 46.97
CA TYR A 485 -36.47 8.83 48.05
C TYR A 485 -35.77 7.54 47.58
N GLU A 486 -36.24 6.90 46.50
CA GLU A 486 -35.68 5.68 45.91
C GLU A 486 -36.13 5.55 44.43
N TYR A 487 -35.29 5.02 43.54
CA TYR A 487 -35.53 4.88 42.09
C TYR A 487 -35.00 3.54 41.57
N ASN A 488 -35.80 2.75 40.86
CA ASN A 488 -35.33 1.50 40.25
C ASN A 488 -34.78 1.74 38.84
N LEU A 489 -33.55 1.26 38.60
CA LEU A 489 -32.96 1.24 37.27
C LEU A 489 -33.35 -0.06 36.57
N LEU A 490 -33.12 -1.20 37.24
CA LEU A 490 -33.43 -2.54 36.74
C LEU A 490 -33.98 -3.45 37.85
N ASP A 491 -35.01 -4.25 37.56
CA ASP A 491 -35.52 -5.27 38.47
C ASP A 491 -35.87 -6.57 37.73
N LYS A 492 -35.23 -7.67 38.13
CA LYS A 492 -35.45 -9.04 37.64
C LYS A 492 -35.80 -9.98 38.79
N ARG A 493 -36.28 -9.48 39.94
CA ARG A 493 -36.55 -10.32 41.11
C ARG A 493 -37.88 -11.07 40.97
N GLY A 494 -37.82 -12.37 41.21
CA GLY A 494 -38.98 -13.25 41.37
C GLY A 494 -39.43 -13.35 42.83
N SER A 495 -40.20 -14.38 43.17
CA SER A 495 -40.70 -14.58 44.54
C SER A 495 -39.63 -14.96 45.57
N SER A 496 -38.43 -15.36 45.14
CA SER A 496 -37.37 -15.87 46.01
C SER A 496 -35.95 -15.79 45.46
N SER A 497 -35.74 -15.18 44.28
CA SER A 497 -34.42 -15.05 43.66
C SER A 497 -34.39 -13.97 42.59
N GLY A 498 -33.21 -13.41 42.32
CA GLY A 498 -32.96 -12.51 41.18
C GLY A 498 -32.03 -11.36 41.55
N TYR A 499 -32.05 -10.30 40.74
CA TYR A 499 -31.19 -9.14 40.92
C TYR A 499 -31.95 -7.83 40.73
N ASN A 500 -31.50 -6.78 41.40
CA ASN A 500 -32.04 -5.43 41.31
C ASN A 500 -30.93 -4.39 41.38
N LEU A 501 -30.98 -3.40 40.48
CA LEU A 501 -30.12 -2.23 40.48
C LEU A 501 -30.99 -0.99 40.70
N ARG A 502 -30.68 -0.20 41.74
CA ARG A 502 -31.48 0.95 42.14
C ARG A 502 -30.64 2.09 42.71
N LEU A 503 -31.21 3.29 42.74
CA LEU A 503 -30.68 4.47 43.43
C LEU A 503 -31.51 4.69 44.70
N ALA A 504 -30.88 4.93 45.86
CA ALA A 504 -31.58 5.19 47.12
C ALA A 504 -30.93 6.34 47.92
N GLY A 505 -31.72 7.08 48.69
CA GLY A 505 -31.23 8.14 49.59
C GLY A 505 -32.29 9.18 49.98
N GLU A 506 -32.18 9.74 51.19
CA GLU A 506 -33.16 10.73 51.71
C GLU A 506 -32.97 12.15 51.13
N GLN A 507 -31.75 12.51 50.75
CA GLN A 507 -31.34 13.74 50.07
C GLN A 507 -30.11 13.45 49.21
N PHE A 508 -29.87 14.26 48.19
CA PHE A 508 -28.66 14.16 47.38
C PHE A 508 -27.38 14.35 48.22
N PRO A 509 -26.28 13.69 47.86
CA PRO A 509 -26.14 12.68 46.78
C PRO A 509 -26.86 11.34 47.05
N LEU A 510 -27.21 10.60 45.99
CA LEU A 510 -27.84 9.28 46.10
C LEU A 510 -26.79 8.18 45.96
N SER A 511 -27.04 7.05 46.62
CA SER A 511 -26.21 5.85 46.50
C SER A 511 -26.80 4.86 45.49
N VAL A 512 -25.93 4.25 44.68
CA VAL A 512 -26.30 3.07 43.88
C VAL A 512 -26.30 1.86 44.79
N HIS A 513 -27.33 1.03 44.66
CA HIS A 513 -27.44 -0.26 45.31
C HIS A 513 -27.63 -1.34 44.26
N PHE A 514 -26.82 -2.39 44.35
CA PHE A 514 -27.06 -3.64 43.66
C PHE A 514 -27.40 -4.73 44.67
N ILE A 515 -28.54 -5.38 44.48
CA ILE A 515 -29.13 -6.34 45.42
C ILE A 515 -29.32 -7.67 44.69
N LEU A 516 -28.85 -8.75 45.31
CA LEU A 516 -29.12 -10.12 44.91
C LEU A 516 -30.02 -10.79 45.94
N GLU A 517 -31.09 -11.43 45.46
CA GLU A 517 -31.95 -12.30 46.27
C GLU A 517 -31.66 -13.75 45.91
N GLY A 518 -31.51 -14.60 46.93
CA GLY A 518 -31.42 -16.05 46.80
C GLY A 518 -32.34 -16.73 47.80
N SER A 519 -32.71 -17.99 47.57
CA SER A 519 -33.75 -18.69 48.34
C SER A 519 -33.46 -18.72 49.86
N GLY A 520 -33.96 -17.72 50.58
CA GLY A 520 -33.84 -17.53 52.03
C GLY A 520 -32.72 -16.60 52.53
N THR A 521 -31.91 -16.00 51.65
CA THR A 521 -30.85 -15.03 52.01
C THR A 521 -30.55 -14.04 50.90
N ASP A 522 -30.28 -12.78 51.25
CA ASP A 522 -29.95 -11.70 50.30
C ASP A 522 -28.52 -11.17 50.50
N ALA A 523 -27.99 -10.48 49.50
CA ALA A 523 -26.77 -9.68 49.57
C ALA A 523 -26.94 -8.35 48.84
N ALA A 524 -26.25 -7.31 49.31
CA ALA A 524 -26.26 -6.01 48.68
C ALA A 524 -24.89 -5.35 48.79
N VAL A 525 -24.57 -4.53 47.81
CA VAL A 525 -23.43 -3.59 47.78
C VAL A 525 -23.96 -2.19 47.49
N SER A 526 -23.30 -1.18 48.03
CA SER A 526 -23.74 0.21 47.91
C SER A 526 -22.61 1.22 47.85
N SER A 527 -22.72 2.23 46.98
CA SER A 527 -21.77 3.33 46.91
C SER A 527 -21.93 4.32 48.07
N SER A 528 -20.84 4.93 48.54
CA SER A 528 -20.84 5.95 49.61
C SER A 528 -21.11 7.39 49.12
N ASP A 529 -21.93 7.56 48.08
CA ASP A 529 -22.28 8.81 47.37
C ASP A 529 -21.32 9.29 46.26
N LEU A 530 -21.62 8.93 44.99
CA LEU A 530 -20.82 9.32 43.81
C LEU A 530 -21.69 9.60 42.56
N PHE A 531 -22.62 10.55 42.63
CA PHE A 531 -23.38 11.01 41.45
C PHE A 531 -23.19 12.50 41.20
N ASP A 532 -22.55 12.84 40.09
CA ASP A 532 -22.58 14.21 39.56
C ASP A 532 -23.91 14.43 38.83
N GLN A 533 -24.74 15.33 39.36
CA GLN A 533 -26.08 15.60 38.83
C GLN A 533 -26.02 16.26 37.44
N GLY A 534 -26.91 15.84 36.53
CA GLY A 534 -27.00 16.39 35.18
C GLY A 534 -25.90 15.91 34.21
N TYR A 535 -25.06 14.98 34.66
CA TYR A 535 -24.04 14.31 33.83
C TYR A 535 -24.39 12.83 33.67
N TRP A 536 -23.92 12.24 32.57
CA TRP A 536 -23.95 10.80 32.34
C TRP A 536 -23.00 10.08 33.30
N ASN A 537 -23.49 9.06 33.98
CA ASN A 537 -22.71 8.20 34.87
C ASN A 537 -22.85 6.74 34.43
N HIS A 538 -21.75 6.02 34.35
CA HIS A 538 -21.75 4.59 34.09
C HIS A 538 -21.91 3.82 35.40
N VAL A 539 -22.85 2.90 35.45
CA VAL A 539 -23.06 2.03 36.61
C VAL A 539 -22.91 0.59 36.14
N ALA A 540 -22.04 -0.17 36.80
CA ALA A 540 -21.86 -1.59 36.53
C ALA A 540 -21.83 -2.39 37.83
N ALA A 541 -22.46 -3.56 37.86
CA ALA A 541 -22.42 -4.47 39.00
C ALA A 541 -22.16 -5.90 38.54
N THR A 542 -21.27 -6.60 39.24
CA THR A 542 -20.82 -7.95 38.87
C THR A 542 -21.01 -8.95 40.00
N TYR A 543 -21.28 -10.21 39.65
CA TYR A 543 -21.36 -11.32 40.58
C TYR A 543 -20.77 -12.59 39.99
N ASN A 544 -19.73 -13.13 40.60
CA ASN A 544 -19.03 -14.33 40.09
C ASN A 544 -19.48 -15.65 40.76
N GLY A 545 -20.59 -15.65 41.49
CA GLY A 545 -21.06 -16.79 42.29
C GLY A 545 -20.56 -16.81 43.74
N SER A 546 -19.65 -15.89 44.11
CA SER A 546 -19.13 -15.77 45.49
C SER A 546 -18.82 -14.34 45.93
N LEU A 547 -18.56 -13.44 44.99
CA LEU A 547 -18.23 -12.05 45.22
C LEU A 547 -19.15 -11.16 44.40
N LEU A 548 -19.83 -10.25 45.10
CA LEU A 548 -20.61 -9.17 44.54
C LEU A 548 -19.74 -7.91 44.51
N SER A 549 -19.70 -7.20 43.38
CA SER A 549 -18.93 -5.98 43.21
C SER A 549 -19.78 -4.90 42.55
N LEU A 550 -19.59 -3.65 42.95
CA LEU A 550 -20.24 -2.48 42.35
C LEU A 550 -19.19 -1.51 41.83
N TYR A 551 -19.41 -0.98 40.64
CA TYR A 551 -18.57 -0.01 39.96
C TYR A 551 -19.39 1.21 39.54
N VAL A 552 -18.81 2.39 39.70
CA VAL A 552 -19.37 3.67 39.21
C VAL A 552 -18.29 4.39 38.42
N ASN A 553 -18.57 4.78 37.18
CA ASN A 553 -17.63 5.41 36.25
C ASN A 553 -16.30 4.61 36.13
N GLY A 554 -16.42 3.28 36.06
CA GLY A 554 -15.29 2.34 35.97
C GLY A 554 -14.56 2.08 37.30
N GLN A 555 -14.83 2.85 38.35
CA GLN A 555 -14.17 2.69 39.66
C GLN A 555 -14.92 1.71 40.54
N LEU A 556 -14.22 0.75 41.16
CA LEU A 556 -14.81 -0.17 42.15
C LEU A 556 -15.17 0.60 43.43
N VAL A 557 -16.44 0.56 43.84
CA VAL A 557 -16.95 1.35 44.97
C VAL A 557 -17.31 0.51 46.20
N ASP A 558 -17.74 -0.74 46.03
CA ASP A 558 -18.09 -1.64 47.14
C ASP A 558 -18.05 -3.11 46.71
N THR A 559 -17.87 -4.01 47.68
CA THR A 559 -17.88 -5.46 47.48
C THR A 559 -18.50 -6.21 48.65
N ALA A 560 -19.14 -7.36 48.38
CA ALA A 560 -19.65 -8.26 49.41
C ALA A 560 -19.42 -9.74 49.05
N GLU A 561 -18.84 -10.50 49.97
CA GLU A 561 -18.66 -11.94 49.81
C GLU A 561 -19.94 -12.70 50.21
N LYS A 562 -20.58 -13.35 49.24
CA LYS A 562 -21.77 -14.18 49.45
C LYS A 562 -21.94 -15.21 48.35
N ILE A 563 -22.27 -16.44 48.72
CA ILE A 563 -22.72 -17.49 47.79
C ILE A 563 -24.25 -17.47 47.76
N LEU A 564 -24.82 -17.22 46.59
CA LEU A 564 -26.26 -17.15 46.29
C LEU A 564 -26.53 -17.84 44.96
N ASP A 565 -27.69 -18.46 44.84
CA ASP A 565 -28.23 -18.92 43.56
C ASP A 565 -29.28 -17.91 43.08
N ILE A 566 -28.93 -17.17 42.03
CA ILE A 566 -29.77 -16.13 41.43
C ILE A 566 -30.47 -16.60 40.13
N SER A 567 -30.26 -17.87 39.74
CA SER A 567 -30.68 -18.40 38.43
C SER A 567 -32.14 -18.82 38.33
N LEU A 568 -32.88 -18.78 39.45
CA LEU A 568 -34.25 -19.32 39.55
C LEU A 568 -35.35 -18.26 39.30
N SER A 569 -34.99 -17.07 38.81
CA SER A 569 -35.96 -15.99 38.61
C SER A 569 -36.73 -16.09 37.29
N GLU A 570 -38.00 -16.46 37.39
CA GLU A 570 -38.95 -16.49 36.26
C GLU A 570 -39.63 -15.13 36.00
N ALA A 571 -39.22 -14.06 36.69
CA ALA A 571 -39.79 -12.73 36.49
C ALA A 571 -39.36 -12.12 35.14
N PRO A 572 -40.19 -11.24 34.51
CA PRO A 572 -39.72 -10.32 33.47
C PRO A 572 -38.62 -9.40 33.98
N LEU A 573 -37.83 -8.82 33.07
CA LEU A 573 -36.91 -7.73 33.40
C LEU A 573 -37.65 -6.40 33.22
N PHE A 574 -37.72 -5.60 34.28
CA PHE A 574 -38.27 -4.25 34.23
C PHE A 574 -37.14 -3.23 34.29
N VAL A 575 -37.10 -2.32 33.32
CA VAL A 575 -36.15 -1.20 33.28
C VAL A 575 -36.93 0.10 33.54
N GLY A 576 -36.43 0.92 34.46
CA GLY A 576 -37.03 2.20 34.83
C GLY A 576 -38.19 2.15 35.84
N ASP A 577 -38.73 0.97 36.17
CA ASP A 577 -39.86 0.82 37.12
C ASP A 577 -39.76 -0.43 38.02
N PHE A 578 -40.55 -0.45 39.09
CA PHE A 578 -40.64 -1.53 40.08
C PHE A 578 -41.87 -2.42 39.86
N LEU A 579 -41.64 -3.71 39.53
CA LEU A 579 -42.66 -4.78 39.51
C LEU A 579 -43.90 -4.54 38.62
N GLY A 580 -43.88 -3.55 37.73
CA GLY A 580 -45.04 -3.19 36.89
C GLY A 580 -46.29 -2.79 37.68
N TYR A 581 -46.17 -2.39 38.95
CA TYR A 581 -47.29 -1.91 39.76
C TYR A 581 -47.36 -0.38 39.69
N PRO A 582 -48.42 0.23 39.11
CA PRO A 582 -48.55 1.68 38.93
C PRO A 582 -48.79 2.48 40.24
N ALA A 583 -48.35 1.96 41.39
CA ALA A 583 -48.63 2.49 42.72
C ALA A 583 -47.40 2.72 43.61
N SER A 584 -46.17 2.40 43.16
CA SER A 584 -44.95 2.70 43.93
C SER A 584 -44.27 3.98 43.42
N SER A 585 -43.92 4.88 44.33
CA SER A 585 -43.15 6.10 44.07
C SER A 585 -41.65 5.82 43.80
N LEU A 586 -41.34 4.78 43.01
CA LEU A 586 -40.01 4.17 42.85
C LEU A 586 -39.51 4.12 41.39
N TYR A 587 -40.13 4.88 40.48
CA TYR A 587 -39.77 4.93 39.06
C TYR A 587 -38.54 5.82 38.82
N PHE A 588 -37.66 5.45 37.88
CA PHE A 588 -36.54 6.27 37.43
C PHE A 588 -37.02 7.42 36.54
N GLY A 589 -36.44 8.61 36.75
CA GLY A 589 -36.70 9.79 35.93
C GLY A 589 -35.37 10.36 35.42
N GLY A 590 -35.13 10.22 34.13
CA GLY A 590 -33.85 10.49 33.49
C GLY A 590 -33.66 9.74 32.18
N ASP A 591 -32.47 9.85 31.61
CA ASP A 591 -32.05 9.19 30.38
C ASP A 591 -31.22 7.96 30.73
N MET A 592 -31.38 6.87 29.97
CA MET A 592 -30.56 5.66 30.05
C MET A 592 -30.09 5.26 28.66
N ASP A 593 -28.87 4.76 28.58
CA ASP A 593 -28.21 4.37 27.35
C ASP A 593 -27.35 3.12 27.60
N GLU A 594 -27.08 2.33 26.55
CA GLU A 594 -26.15 1.19 26.57
C GLU A 594 -26.41 0.16 27.69
N LEU A 595 -27.66 -0.28 27.84
CA LEU A 595 -27.97 -1.32 28.82
C LEU A 595 -27.43 -2.67 28.36
N ARG A 596 -26.54 -3.28 29.15
CA ARG A 596 -25.88 -4.56 28.85
C ARG A 596 -26.02 -5.54 30.00
N ILE A 597 -26.24 -6.81 29.66
CA ILE A 597 -26.26 -7.93 30.60
C ILE A 597 -25.35 -9.03 30.07
N TRP A 598 -24.42 -9.47 30.91
CA TRP A 598 -23.48 -10.55 30.63
C TRP A 598 -23.70 -11.74 31.56
N ASN A 599 -23.45 -12.95 31.09
CA ASN A 599 -23.58 -14.19 31.85
C ASN A 599 -22.33 -14.57 32.68
N TYR A 600 -21.38 -13.65 32.80
CA TYR A 600 -20.20 -13.79 33.64
C TYR A 600 -19.88 -12.48 34.34
N ALA A 601 -19.07 -12.54 35.40
CA ALA A 601 -18.57 -11.37 36.10
C ALA A 601 -17.37 -10.76 35.36
N ARG A 602 -17.57 -9.60 34.72
CA ARG A 602 -16.51 -8.84 34.06
C ARG A 602 -15.53 -8.27 35.09
N SER A 603 -14.26 -8.16 34.71
CA SER A 603 -13.25 -7.47 35.53
C SER A 603 -13.44 -5.94 35.47
N GLY A 604 -12.88 -5.21 36.44
CA GLY A 604 -12.91 -3.73 36.40
C GLY A 604 -12.20 -3.13 35.18
N GLU A 605 -11.16 -3.79 34.68
CA GLU A 605 -10.47 -3.43 33.44
C GLU A 605 -11.38 -3.62 32.23
N GLN A 606 -12.03 -4.80 32.12
CA GLN A 606 -12.98 -5.06 31.04
C GLN A 606 -14.16 -4.08 31.03
N ILE A 607 -14.62 -3.62 32.20
CA ILE A 607 -15.67 -2.60 32.31
C ILE A 607 -15.14 -1.24 31.84
N THR A 608 -13.98 -0.82 32.35
CA THR A 608 -13.38 0.48 32.02
C THR A 608 -13.04 0.60 30.53
N ASP A 609 -12.52 -0.47 29.93
CA ASP A 609 -12.10 -0.50 28.53
C ASP A 609 -13.28 -0.43 27.56
N LYS A 610 -14.46 -0.90 27.97
CA LYS A 610 -15.61 -1.10 27.08
C LYS A 610 -16.84 -0.29 27.42
N MET A 611 -16.88 0.39 28.57
CA MET A 611 -18.04 1.21 28.94
C MET A 611 -18.30 2.34 27.92
N HIS A 612 -17.29 2.75 27.17
CA HIS A 612 -17.41 3.79 26.14
C HIS A 612 -17.59 3.25 24.72
N ASP A 613 -17.72 1.94 24.51
CA ASP A 613 -17.85 1.37 23.17
C ASP A 613 -19.30 0.95 22.91
N THR A 614 -19.91 1.34 21.79
CA THR A 614 -21.10 0.64 21.28
C THR A 614 -20.71 -0.82 21.02
N LEU A 615 -21.54 -1.79 21.38
CA LEU A 615 -21.24 -3.20 21.16
C LEU A 615 -21.91 -3.73 19.88
N ARG A 616 -21.48 -4.89 19.40
CA ARG A 616 -22.09 -5.56 18.23
C ARG A 616 -23.28 -6.42 18.62
N GLY A 617 -23.32 -6.93 19.84
CA GLY A 617 -24.34 -7.86 20.31
C GLY A 617 -23.94 -9.34 20.21
N ASP A 618 -22.81 -9.65 19.56
CA ASP A 618 -22.27 -11.01 19.40
C ASP A 618 -21.08 -11.31 20.33
N GLU A 619 -20.76 -10.40 21.25
CA GLU A 619 -19.65 -10.57 22.19
C GLU A 619 -19.83 -11.82 23.06
N PRO A 620 -18.78 -12.65 23.25
CA PRO A 620 -18.87 -13.85 24.06
C PRO A 620 -19.37 -13.57 25.48
N GLY A 621 -20.52 -14.14 25.83
CA GLY A 621 -21.13 -14.01 27.15
C GLY A 621 -22.07 -12.82 27.32
N LEU A 622 -22.26 -11.97 26.31
CA LEU A 622 -23.31 -10.94 26.28
C LEU A 622 -24.65 -11.63 26.01
N VAL A 623 -25.62 -11.44 26.91
CA VAL A 623 -26.92 -12.14 26.88
C VAL A 623 -28.11 -11.21 26.72
N GLY A 624 -27.90 -9.90 26.82
CA GLY A 624 -28.86 -8.89 26.42
C GLY A 624 -28.16 -7.54 26.23
N TYR A 625 -28.51 -6.83 25.16
CA TYR A 625 -27.92 -5.53 24.85
C TYR A 625 -28.95 -4.60 24.20
N TRP A 626 -29.28 -3.52 24.90
CA TRP A 626 -30.20 -2.48 24.44
C TRP A 626 -29.46 -1.15 24.40
N PRO A 627 -29.01 -0.71 23.21
CA PRO A 627 -28.38 0.61 23.04
C PRO A 627 -29.41 1.74 23.13
N PHE A 628 -30.70 1.46 22.89
CA PHE A 628 -31.77 2.48 22.82
C PHE A 628 -31.61 3.50 21.68
N ASP A 629 -30.94 3.09 20.59
CA ASP A 629 -30.69 3.87 19.37
C ASP A 629 -31.93 4.07 18.47
N GLU A 630 -33.10 3.57 18.84
CA GLU A 630 -34.29 3.67 18.00
C GLU A 630 -34.79 5.12 17.90
N ILE A 631 -35.11 5.56 16.68
CA ILE A 631 -35.55 6.94 16.42
C ILE A 631 -37.03 7.19 16.76
N ALA A 632 -37.85 6.14 16.86
CA ALA A 632 -39.27 6.17 17.17
C ALA A 632 -39.82 4.75 17.39
N GLY A 633 -40.98 4.65 18.06
CA GLY A 633 -41.69 3.38 18.27
C GLY A 633 -41.88 3.07 19.75
N ASP A 634 -42.41 1.88 20.04
CA ASP A 634 -42.65 1.38 21.39
C ASP A 634 -41.86 0.10 21.71
N THR A 635 -40.85 -0.21 20.89
CA THR A 635 -39.99 -1.39 21.04
C THR A 635 -38.54 -0.95 21.21
N ALA A 636 -37.86 -1.49 22.23
CA ALA A 636 -36.41 -1.41 22.40
C ALA A 636 -35.80 -2.75 21.98
N PHE A 637 -35.03 -2.77 20.90
CA PHE A 637 -34.53 -4.02 20.32
C PHE A 637 -33.32 -4.55 21.10
N ASP A 638 -33.31 -5.87 21.35
CA ASP A 638 -32.13 -6.57 21.83
C ASP A 638 -31.20 -6.80 20.64
N ARG A 639 -30.01 -6.17 20.66
CA ARG A 639 -28.99 -6.36 19.61
C ARG A 639 -28.30 -7.72 19.69
N THR A 640 -28.50 -8.50 20.77
CA THR A 640 -28.00 -9.88 20.80
C THR A 640 -28.89 -10.82 19.99
N GLY A 641 -28.33 -11.96 19.59
CA GLY A 641 -29.09 -13.01 18.89
C GLY A 641 -30.16 -13.72 19.73
N ASN A 642 -30.41 -13.29 20.97
CA ASN A 642 -31.33 -13.94 21.91
C ASN A 642 -32.78 -13.44 21.82
N GLY A 643 -33.01 -12.30 21.13
CA GLY A 643 -34.35 -11.77 20.87
C GLY A 643 -35.12 -11.32 22.13
N ASN A 644 -34.42 -10.77 23.13
CA ASN A 644 -35.03 -10.26 24.35
C ASN A 644 -35.59 -8.83 24.16
N ASP A 645 -36.36 -8.58 23.10
CA ASP A 645 -36.88 -7.24 22.81
C ASP A 645 -37.77 -6.71 23.95
N GLY A 646 -37.59 -5.44 24.30
CA GLY A 646 -38.35 -4.73 25.32
C GLY A 646 -39.51 -3.94 24.75
N VAL A 647 -40.60 -3.79 25.52
CA VAL A 647 -41.76 -2.95 25.16
C VAL A 647 -41.82 -1.73 26.07
N LEU A 648 -41.88 -0.54 25.47
CA LEU A 648 -41.98 0.74 26.17
C LEU A 648 -43.39 0.98 26.71
N GLY A 649 -43.46 1.49 27.94
CA GLY A 649 -44.68 2.04 28.52
C GLY A 649 -44.95 3.48 28.05
N PRO A 650 -46.15 4.04 28.31
CA PRO A 650 -46.59 5.33 27.78
C PRO A 650 -45.77 6.55 28.24
N GLU A 651 -44.94 6.38 29.26
CA GLU A 651 -44.13 7.44 29.84
C GLU A 651 -42.61 7.23 29.60
N ALA A 652 -42.25 6.41 28.61
CA ALA A 652 -40.89 6.25 28.10
C ALA A 652 -40.84 6.64 26.61
N ASP A 653 -39.81 7.40 26.20
CA ASP A 653 -39.62 7.86 24.82
C ASP A 653 -38.14 7.77 24.43
N PHE A 654 -37.83 7.54 23.14
CA PHE A 654 -36.46 7.72 22.64
C PHE A 654 -36.11 9.20 22.46
N VAL A 655 -34.93 9.62 22.92
CA VAL A 655 -34.42 11.00 22.85
C VAL A 655 -32.97 11.02 22.38
N PRO A 656 -32.46 12.12 21.77
CA PRO A 656 -31.04 12.21 21.46
C PRO A 656 -30.17 12.05 22.71
N SER A 657 -29.17 11.17 22.61
CA SER A 657 -28.20 10.89 23.65
C SER A 657 -26.98 11.81 23.55
N THR A 658 -26.51 12.25 24.70
CA THR A 658 -25.17 12.86 24.85
C THR A 658 -24.25 11.94 25.63
N ALA A 659 -24.60 10.65 25.71
CA ALA A 659 -23.85 9.70 26.49
C ALA A 659 -22.44 9.50 25.89
N PRO A 660 -21.45 9.28 26.76
CA PRO A 660 -20.05 9.03 26.45
C PRO A 660 -19.73 7.75 25.65
N ILE A 661 -20.28 7.60 24.44
CA ILE A 661 -20.20 6.35 23.68
C ILE A 661 -19.50 6.60 22.32
N GLY A 662 -18.57 5.72 21.98
CA GLY A 662 -17.85 5.62 20.73
C GLY A 662 -18.49 4.57 19.82
N TYR A 663 -18.27 4.74 18.52
CA TYR A 663 -18.90 3.94 17.47
C TYR A 663 -17.96 2.85 16.92
N ILE A 664 -18.52 1.73 16.40
CA ILE A 664 -17.78 0.65 15.72
C ILE A 664 -18.12 0.60 14.22
N PRO A 665 -17.22 1.04 13.31
CA PRO A 665 -17.34 0.87 11.84
C PRO A 665 -17.80 -0.54 11.42
N PRO A 666 -18.62 -0.70 10.36
CA PRO A 666 -18.88 -2.03 9.84
C PRO A 666 -17.55 -2.66 9.42
N LYS A 667 -17.44 -3.98 9.51
CA LYS A 667 -16.23 -4.65 9.00
C LYS A 667 -16.09 -4.45 7.48
N PRO A 668 -14.85 -4.31 6.96
CA PRO A 668 -14.63 -4.26 5.52
C PRO A 668 -15.16 -5.52 4.84
N PRO A 669 -15.67 -5.43 3.60
CA PRO A 669 -15.97 -6.60 2.80
C PRO A 669 -14.74 -7.49 2.65
N VAL A 670 -14.90 -8.79 2.86
CA VAL A 670 -13.82 -9.78 2.81
C VAL A 670 -13.96 -10.71 1.62
N GLY A 671 -12.85 -11.29 1.17
CA GLY A 671 -12.85 -12.23 0.05
C GLY A 671 -13.33 -11.60 -1.27
N LEU A 672 -13.03 -10.31 -1.48
CA LEU A 672 -13.23 -9.67 -2.77
C LEU A 672 -12.45 -10.43 -3.85
N ARG A 673 -13.16 -10.97 -4.83
CA ARG A 673 -12.63 -11.61 -6.03
C ARG A 673 -13.12 -10.86 -7.25
N VAL A 674 -12.25 -10.72 -8.24
CA VAL A 674 -12.54 -10.10 -9.53
C VAL A 674 -12.13 -11.07 -10.63
N SER A 675 -13.03 -11.32 -11.58
CA SER A 675 -12.76 -12.22 -12.70
C SER A 675 -13.20 -11.54 -13.98
N GLY A 676 -12.23 -11.18 -14.84
CA GLY A 676 -12.52 -10.71 -16.17
C GLY A 676 -12.92 -11.85 -17.10
N ASN A 677 -13.90 -11.59 -17.96
CA ASN A 677 -14.21 -12.40 -19.13
C ASN A 677 -13.94 -11.56 -20.41
N ASP A 678 -14.47 -11.93 -21.56
CA ASP A 678 -14.26 -11.21 -22.82
C ASP A 678 -15.08 -9.90 -22.93
N GLN A 679 -15.98 -9.62 -21.97
CA GLN A 679 -16.97 -8.53 -22.03
C GLN A 679 -17.09 -7.70 -20.75
N SER A 680 -16.86 -8.29 -19.57
CA SER A 680 -17.05 -7.65 -18.26
C SER A 680 -16.05 -8.18 -17.23
N ILE A 681 -16.00 -7.51 -16.07
CA ILE A 681 -15.31 -8.01 -14.87
C ILE A 681 -16.34 -8.29 -13.79
N ASP A 682 -16.42 -9.55 -13.35
CA ASP A 682 -17.31 -10.00 -12.29
C ASP A 682 -16.63 -9.85 -10.92
N LEU A 683 -17.22 -9.05 -10.04
CA LEU A 683 -16.82 -8.88 -8.64
C LEU A 683 -17.66 -9.80 -7.77
N THR A 684 -17.04 -10.48 -6.80
CA THR A 684 -17.73 -11.20 -5.72
C THR A 684 -17.08 -10.95 -4.37
N TRP A 685 -17.82 -10.90 -3.27
CA TRP A 685 -17.28 -10.66 -1.92
C TRP A 685 -18.20 -11.25 -0.84
N ARG A 686 -17.78 -11.21 0.43
CA ARG A 686 -18.62 -11.56 1.59
C ARG A 686 -18.65 -10.41 2.58
N ASN A 687 -19.81 -10.22 3.21
CA ASN A 687 -19.97 -9.31 4.33
C ASN A 687 -19.90 -10.11 5.63
N GLU A 688 -19.14 -9.62 6.59
CA GLU A 688 -19.06 -10.22 7.92
C GLU A 688 -20.01 -9.58 8.94
N ASP A 689 -20.65 -8.46 8.57
CA ASP A 689 -21.59 -7.73 9.42
C ASP A 689 -23.03 -7.83 8.86
N GLU A 690 -23.98 -8.25 9.70
CA GLU A 690 -25.39 -8.29 9.33
C GLU A 690 -26.02 -6.89 9.21
N GLY A 691 -25.38 -5.86 9.80
CA GLY A 691 -25.80 -4.46 9.79
C GLY A 691 -25.45 -3.66 8.53
N VAL A 692 -24.79 -4.27 7.53
CA VAL A 692 -24.40 -3.59 6.29
C VAL A 692 -25.63 -3.22 5.45
N SER A 693 -25.81 -1.93 5.19
CA SER A 693 -26.89 -1.37 4.37
C SER A 693 -26.54 -1.37 2.89
N ARG A 694 -25.30 -1.04 2.55
CA ARG A 694 -24.82 -0.98 1.17
C ARG A 694 -23.32 -1.21 1.06
N ILE A 695 -22.87 -1.47 -0.16
CA ILE A 695 -21.46 -1.57 -0.52
C ILE A 695 -21.14 -0.49 -1.55
N GLU A 696 -20.13 0.31 -1.27
CA GLU A 696 -19.56 1.28 -2.20
C GLU A 696 -18.38 0.61 -2.92
N ILE A 697 -18.50 0.48 -4.23
CA ILE A 697 -17.52 -0.17 -5.10
C ILE A 697 -16.74 0.92 -5.80
N TYR A 698 -15.43 0.95 -5.60
CA TYR A 698 -14.54 1.88 -6.24
C TYR A 698 -13.67 1.18 -7.26
N ARG A 699 -13.38 1.86 -8.37
CA ARG A 699 -12.56 1.39 -9.48
C ARG A 699 -11.55 2.45 -9.88
N GLY A 700 -10.28 2.06 -9.92
CA GLY A 700 -9.19 2.81 -10.52
C GLY A 700 -8.59 2.10 -11.74
N SER A 701 -7.95 2.87 -12.62
CA SER A 701 -7.10 2.34 -13.70
C SER A 701 -5.64 2.12 -13.27
N THR A 702 -5.31 2.48 -12.02
CA THR A 702 -4.00 2.30 -11.38
C THR A 702 -4.21 1.81 -9.95
N LYS A 703 -3.21 1.13 -9.38
CA LYS A 703 -3.27 0.53 -8.03
C LYS A 703 -3.37 1.54 -6.88
N ASP A 704 -2.95 2.78 -7.11
CA ASP A 704 -2.84 3.82 -6.07
C ASP A 704 -4.02 4.82 -6.13
N PHE A 705 -5.12 4.44 -6.77
CA PHE A 705 -6.29 5.30 -6.91
C PHE A 705 -6.88 5.71 -5.56
N GLU A 706 -7.23 6.98 -5.42
CA GLU A 706 -7.89 7.49 -4.22
C GLU A 706 -9.35 7.06 -4.17
N LEU A 707 -9.86 6.72 -2.98
CA LEU A 707 -11.27 6.37 -2.75
C LEU A 707 -12.09 7.64 -2.58
N ASN A 708 -12.66 8.15 -3.68
CA ASN A 708 -13.42 9.38 -3.67
C ASN A 708 -14.57 9.32 -4.70
N ALA A 709 -15.34 10.40 -4.84
CA ALA A 709 -16.49 10.44 -5.74
C ALA A 709 -16.14 10.21 -7.23
N SER A 710 -14.89 10.43 -7.65
CA SER A 710 -14.46 10.22 -9.04
C SER A 710 -14.12 8.76 -9.36
N THR A 711 -13.76 7.98 -8.35
CA THR A 711 -13.42 6.55 -8.48
C THR A 711 -14.54 5.64 -7.98
N LEU A 712 -15.60 6.19 -7.37
CA LEU A 712 -16.80 5.45 -7.01
C LEU A 712 -17.50 4.97 -8.29
N LEU A 713 -17.39 3.66 -8.56
CA LEU A 713 -18.00 3.00 -9.70
C LEU A 713 -19.50 2.79 -9.48
N ALA A 714 -19.85 2.22 -8.32
CA ALA A 714 -21.21 1.83 -8.03
C ALA A 714 -21.49 1.77 -6.53
N THR A 715 -22.78 1.78 -6.21
CA THR A 715 -23.27 1.55 -4.86
C THR A 715 -24.37 0.50 -4.91
N VAL A 716 -24.19 -0.60 -4.17
CA VAL A 716 -25.09 -1.76 -4.19
C VAL A 716 -25.80 -1.88 -2.84
N SER A 717 -27.14 -1.91 -2.81
CA SER A 717 -27.95 -1.88 -1.57
C SER A 717 -28.41 -3.26 -1.10
N LYS A 718 -28.17 -3.61 0.18
CA LYS A 718 -28.36 -4.94 0.85
C LYS A 718 -27.61 -6.10 0.15
N PRO A 719 -27.38 -7.27 0.78
CA PRO A 719 -26.12 -8.01 0.62
C PRO A 719 -26.10 -8.86 -0.65
N ASP A 720 -26.18 -8.21 -1.80
CA ASP A 720 -25.61 -8.75 -3.01
C ASP A 720 -24.10 -8.82 -2.76
N SER A 721 -23.60 -10.03 -2.82
CA SER A 721 -22.19 -10.38 -2.67
C SER A 721 -21.48 -10.33 -4.03
N THR A 722 -22.07 -9.66 -5.02
CA THR A 722 -21.65 -9.68 -6.42
C THR A 722 -21.96 -8.38 -7.15
N TYR A 723 -21.11 -7.99 -8.09
CA TYR A 723 -21.34 -6.87 -9.02
C TYR A 723 -20.67 -7.16 -10.35
N GLU A 724 -21.33 -6.91 -11.46
CA GLU A 724 -20.73 -7.00 -12.80
C GLU A 724 -20.33 -5.59 -13.25
N ASP A 725 -19.06 -5.41 -13.61
CA ASP A 725 -18.55 -4.18 -14.25
C ASP A 725 -18.50 -4.34 -15.78
N PRO A 726 -19.50 -3.84 -16.51
CA PRO A 726 -19.55 -3.94 -17.97
C PRO A 726 -18.77 -2.83 -18.67
N ASP A 727 -18.35 -1.78 -17.96
CA ASP A 727 -17.75 -0.58 -18.55
C ASP A 727 -16.22 -0.69 -18.56
N VAL A 728 -15.73 -1.80 -19.12
CA VAL A 728 -14.32 -2.21 -19.13
C VAL A 728 -13.79 -2.31 -20.57
N THR A 729 -12.52 -1.93 -20.76
CA THR A 729 -11.84 -2.03 -22.06
C THR A 729 -11.04 -3.33 -22.17
N GLU A 730 -11.08 -3.98 -23.33
CA GLU A 730 -10.35 -5.24 -23.60
C GLU A 730 -8.87 -5.13 -23.17
N GLY A 731 -8.42 -6.07 -22.31
CA GLY A 731 -7.04 -6.15 -21.84
C GLY A 731 -6.60 -5.02 -20.90
N THR A 732 -7.51 -4.11 -20.49
CA THR A 732 -7.20 -3.00 -19.58
C THR A 732 -7.35 -3.43 -18.12
N TRP A 733 -6.34 -3.13 -17.31
CA TRP A 733 -6.32 -3.40 -15.88
C TRP A 733 -7.21 -2.43 -15.11
N TYR A 734 -8.06 -2.99 -14.24
CA TYR A 734 -8.91 -2.28 -13.31
C TYR A 734 -8.67 -2.77 -11.89
N TYR A 735 -8.56 -1.83 -10.97
CA TYR A 735 -8.29 -2.05 -9.55
C TYR A 735 -9.54 -1.70 -8.77
N TYR A 736 -9.99 -2.61 -7.91
CA TYR A 736 -11.23 -2.49 -7.16
C TYR A 736 -10.99 -2.49 -5.66
N ARG A 737 -11.74 -1.66 -4.94
CA ARG A 737 -11.85 -1.68 -3.48
C ARG A 737 -13.31 -1.45 -3.10
N LEU A 738 -13.72 -2.07 -2.01
CA LEU A 738 -15.09 -1.97 -1.50
C LEU A 738 -15.09 -1.38 -0.11
N ILE A 739 -16.08 -0.55 0.17
CA ILE A 739 -16.38 -0.02 1.50
C ILE A 739 -17.77 -0.52 1.88
N ALA A 740 -17.88 -1.18 3.02
CA ALA A 740 -19.17 -1.50 3.60
C ALA A 740 -19.70 -0.26 4.31
N VAL A 741 -21.00 0.02 4.13
CA VAL A 741 -21.68 1.11 4.81
C VAL A 741 -22.91 0.57 5.52
N ASP A 742 -23.03 0.85 6.82
CA ASP A 742 -24.18 0.43 7.63
C ASP A 742 -25.42 1.32 7.39
N ILE A 743 -26.54 1.00 8.07
CA ILE A 743 -27.80 1.75 7.91
C ILE A 743 -27.67 3.16 8.47
N GLU A 744 -26.80 3.34 9.45
CA GLU A 744 -26.50 4.60 10.11
C GLU A 744 -25.59 5.52 9.28
N GLN A 745 -24.95 5.02 8.20
CA GLN A 745 -24.05 5.69 7.21
C GLN A 745 -22.54 5.59 7.47
N HIS A 746 -22.12 4.79 8.42
CA HIS A 746 -20.71 4.67 8.75
C HIS A 746 -19.98 3.74 7.79
N GLN A 747 -18.74 4.09 7.46
CA GLN A 747 -17.94 3.38 6.48
C GLN A 747 -16.92 2.46 7.17
N SER A 748 -16.76 1.25 6.64
CA SER A 748 -15.64 0.39 6.98
C SER A 748 -14.32 0.99 6.52
N THR A 749 -13.20 0.45 7.00
CA THR A 749 -11.95 0.57 6.22
C THR A 749 -12.13 -0.05 4.83
N PRO A 750 -11.30 0.30 3.83
CA PRO A 750 -11.42 -0.31 2.51
C PRO A 750 -11.07 -1.80 2.54
N SER A 751 -11.75 -2.60 1.71
CA SER A 751 -11.37 -3.99 1.47
C SER A 751 -9.92 -4.12 0.98
N ARG A 752 -9.37 -5.34 1.01
CA ARG A 752 -8.18 -5.65 0.20
C ARG A 752 -8.48 -5.27 -1.25
N MET A 753 -7.47 -4.72 -1.92
CA MET A 753 -7.59 -4.37 -3.33
C MET A 753 -7.59 -5.66 -4.14
N ALA A 754 -8.47 -5.73 -5.13
CA ALA A 754 -8.47 -6.80 -6.11
C ALA A 754 -8.30 -6.19 -7.51
N VAL A 755 -7.63 -6.89 -8.41
CA VAL A 755 -7.28 -6.38 -9.74
C VAL A 755 -7.65 -7.41 -10.79
N SER A 756 -8.27 -6.95 -11.87
CA SER A 756 -8.56 -7.81 -13.02
C SER A 756 -8.58 -6.99 -14.30
N ARG A 757 -8.57 -7.71 -15.42
CA ARG A 757 -8.80 -7.20 -16.76
C ARG A 757 -9.63 -8.21 -17.51
N THR A 758 -10.31 -7.77 -18.56
CA THR A 758 -10.91 -8.70 -19.53
C THR A 758 -9.82 -9.52 -20.21
N VAL A 759 -10.03 -10.83 -20.33
CA VAL A 759 -9.05 -11.79 -20.88
C VAL A 759 -9.55 -12.41 -22.18
N SER A 760 -8.64 -12.54 -23.15
CA SER A 760 -8.91 -13.22 -24.42
C SER A 760 -9.00 -14.75 -24.20
N THR A 761 -9.85 -15.43 -24.97
CA THR A 761 -10.07 -16.89 -24.85
C THR A 761 -8.97 -17.75 -25.50
N ASP A 762 -7.91 -17.14 -26.07
CA ASP A 762 -6.85 -17.82 -26.82
C ASP A 762 -5.44 -17.54 -26.25
N ALA A 763 -5.13 -18.02 -25.02
CA ALA A 763 -3.78 -17.92 -24.44
C ALA A 763 -2.72 -18.68 -25.28
N GLU A 764 -1.54 -18.08 -25.50
CA GLU A 764 -0.46 -18.62 -26.36
C GLU A 764 0.25 -19.81 -25.70
N PHE A 765 0.53 -19.74 -24.39
CA PHE A 765 1.25 -20.76 -23.60
C PHE A 765 0.43 -21.24 -22.40
N THR A 766 0.89 -22.32 -21.78
CA THR A 766 0.47 -22.78 -20.45
C THR A 766 1.66 -22.61 -19.50
N THR A 767 1.59 -21.64 -18.61
CA THR A 767 2.69 -21.17 -17.78
C THR A 767 2.68 -21.81 -16.40
N GLY A 768 3.77 -22.48 -16.03
CA GLY A 768 3.95 -23.12 -14.74
C GLY A 768 5.03 -22.48 -13.87
N VAL A 769 4.87 -22.50 -12.55
CA VAL A 769 5.89 -22.05 -11.59
C VAL A 769 6.27 -23.15 -10.60
N TYR A 770 7.54 -23.25 -10.21
CA TYR A 770 7.94 -24.06 -9.05
C TYR A 770 7.59 -23.35 -7.74
N TYR A 771 6.95 -24.04 -6.81
CA TYR A 771 6.45 -23.49 -5.54
C TYR A 771 7.03 -24.23 -4.33
N TYR A 772 7.47 -23.48 -3.32
CA TYR A 772 8.18 -24.00 -2.14
C TYR A 772 7.38 -23.74 -0.86
N PRO A 773 6.67 -24.76 -0.34
CA PRO A 773 5.78 -24.64 0.83
C PRO A 773 6.50 -24.92 2.18
N TRP A 774 7.71 -24.41 2.38
CA TRP A 774 8.55 -24.78 3.53
C TRP A 774 8.97 -23.62 4.44
N TYR A 775 8.39 -22.43 4.25
CA TYR A 775 8.66 -21.27 5.08
C TYR A 775 7.81 -21.31 6.35
N LYS A 776 8.41 -20.89 7.47
CA LYS A 776 7.78 -20.79 8.79
C LYS A 776 8.07 -19.41 9.34
N ASP A 777 7.17 -18.87 10.17
CA ASP A 777 7.41 -17.65 10.97
C ASP A 777 8.39 -17.93 12.13
N GLU A 778 9.55 -18.48 11.77
CA GLU A 778 10.66 -18.76 12.65
C GLU A 778 11.95 -18.21 12.01
N PRO A 779 12.79 -17.49 12.79
CA PRO A 779 14.00 -16.87 12.25
C PRO A 779 14.95 -17.83 11.53
N ALA A 780 14.93 -19.13 11.85
CA ALA A 780 15.80 -20.12 11.24
C ALA A 780 15.50 -20.37 9.75
N ARG A 781 14.23 -20.29 9.34
CA ARG A 781 13.80 -20.52 7.95
C ARG A 781 13.91 -19.26 7.08
N TRP A 782 13.97 -18.07 7.66
CA TRP A 782 14.13 -16.81 6.92
C TRP A 782 15.54 -16.19 6.96
N ARG A 783 16.54 -16.93 7.47
CA ARG A 783 17.82 -16.32 7.85
C ARG A 783 18.77 -16.05 6.70
N ASP A 784 18.93 -17.01 5.79
CA ASP A 784 20.08 -17.08 4.89
C ASP A 784 19.67 -16.92 3.41
N TYR A 785 18.97 -15.83 3.05
CA TYR A 785 18.72 -15.42 1.65
C TYR A 785 19.33 -14.05 1.35
N ILE A 786 19.77 -13.82 0.11
CA ILE A 786 20.66 -12.69 -0.23
C ILE A 786 19.99 -11.33 0.03
N ARG A 787 18.68 -11.23 -0.22
CA ARG A 787 17.91 -9.98 -0.10
C ARG A 787 17.64 -9.56 1.34
N ASN A 788 17.93 -10.44 2.30
CA ASN A 788 17.98 -10.10 3.72
C ASN A 788 19.26 -9.31 4.09
N TYR A 789 20.32 -9.46 3.29
CA TYR A 789 21.63 -8.86 3.53
C TYR A 789 21.85 -7.56 2.76
N THR A 790 21.01 -7.24 1.75
CA THR A 790 21.10 -5.98 1.00
C THR A 790 20.83 -4.75 1.89
N ILE A 791 21.37 -3.60 1.49
CA ILE A 791 21.15 -2.31 2.16
C ILE A 791 20.63 -1.30 1.13
N PRO A 792 19.34 -0.91 1.13
CA PRO A 792 18.29 -1.36 2.05
C PRO A 792 17.89 -2.83 1.84
N ARG A 793 17.27 -3.45 2.87
CA ARG A 793 16.76 -4.82 2.82
C ARG A 793 15.58 -4.92 1.86
N GLN A 794 15.45 -6.07 1.18
CA GLN A 794 14.42 -6.33 0.18
C GLN A 794 13.63 -7.62 0.50
N PRO A 795 12.85 -7.64 1.60
CA PRO A 795 12.08 -8.82 1.98
C PRO A 795 10.92 -9.12 1.01
N PRO A 796 10.29 -10.32 1.10
CA PRO A 796 9.00 -10.57 0.46
C PRO A 796 8.00 -9.48 0.83
N MET A 797 7.10 -9.15 -0.09
CA MET A 797 6.11 -8.11 0.16
C MET A 797 5.10 -8.49 1.25
N LEU A 798 4.88 -9.78 1.47
CA LEU A 798 4.08 -10.30 2.59
C LEU A 798 4.88 -10.40 3.90
N GLY A 799 6.12 -9.91 3.92
CA GLY A 799 7.04 -10.09 5.05
C GLY A 799 7.58 -11.50 5.13
N HIS A 800 8.24 -11.83 6.25
CA HIS A 800 8.60 -13.21 6.56
C HIS A 800 7.36 -13.95 7.01
N TYR A 801 6.89 -14.90 6.21
CA TYR A 801 5.60 -15.57 6.40
C TYR A 801 5.74 -17.05 6.80
N ASP A 802 4.63 -17.60 7.31
CA ASP A 802 4.41 -19.04 7.48
C ASP A 802 3.66 -19.59 6.25
N SER A 803 4.15 -20.69 5.68
CA SER A 803 3.49 -21.37 4.54
C SER A 803 2.17 -22.03 4.94
N GLU A 804 1.91 -22.18 6.24
CA GLU A 804 0.61 -22.59 6.81
C GLU A 804 -0.32 -21.39 7.09
N ASP A 805 0.03 -20.17 6.66
CA ASP A 805 -0.89 -19.04 6.75
C ASP A 805 -1.86 -19.04 5.56
N PHE A 806 -3.15 -19.13 5.87
CA PHE A 806 -4.21 -19.16 4.88
C PHE A 806 -4.30 -17.89 4.02
N GLU A 807 -4.02 -16.72 4.59
CA GLU A 807 -4.05 -15.45 3.86
C GLU A 807 -2.84 -15.30 2.94
N VAL A 808 -1.70 -15.86 3.33
CA VAL A 808 -0.48 -15.89 2.50
C VAL A 808 -0.69 -16.81 1.31
N VAL A 809 -1.15 -18.04 1.55
CA VAL A 809 -1.44 -19.01 0.48
C VAL A 809 -2.49 -18.47 -0.49
N GLN A 810 -3.58 -17.88 0.01
CA GLN A 810 -4.60 -17.28 -0.86
C GLN A 810 -4.00 -16.14 -1.69
N GLN A 811 -3.20 -15.27 -1.10
CA GLN A 811 -2.59 -14.16 -1.83
C GLN A 811 -1.61 -14.62 -2.92
N HIS A 812 -0.86 -15.70 -2.68
CA HIS A 812 0.00 -16.30 -3.70
C HIS A 812 -0.82 -16.80 -4.89
N LEU A 813 -1.90 -17.54 -4.63
CA LEU A 813 -2.79 -18.07 -5.67
C LEU A 813 -3.48 -16.93 -6.45
N ASP A 814 -3.92 -15.87 -5.76
CA ASP A 814 -4.53 -14.71 -6.40
C ASP A 814 -3.55 -14.04 -7.37
N TRP A 815 -2.30 -13.82 -6.95
CA TRP A 815 -1.28 -13.26 -7.84
C TRP A 815 -0.97 -14.19 -9.03
N MET A 816 -0.92 -15.51 -8.82
CA MET A 816 -0.73 -16.45 -9.93
C MET A 816 -1.85 -16.33 -10.96
N GLU A 817 -3.11 -16.32 -10.52
CA GLU A 817 -4.27 -16.16 -11.40
C GLU A 817 -4.25 -14.83 -12.15
N ILE A 818 -3.97 -13.74 -11.43
CA ILE A 818 -3.93 -12.38 -11.99
C ILE A 818 -2.89 -12.31 -13.11
N TYR A 819 -1.67 -12.79 -12.88
CA TYR A 819 -0.57 -12.60 -13.82
C TYR A 819 -0.40 -13.77 -14.83
N GLY A 820 -1.47 -14.56 -15.01
CA GLY A 820 -1.56 -15.62 -16.03
C GLY A 820 -0.56 -16.77 -15.84
N ILE A 821 -0.32 -17.14 -14.58
CA ILE A 821 0.27 -18.43 -14.23
C ILE A 821 -0.88 -19.44 -14.22
N ASP A 822 -0.78 -20.51 -14.99
CA ASP A 822 -1.84 -21.51 -15.15
C ASP A 822 -1.74 -22.63 -14.11
N PHE A 823 -0.53 -22.93 -13.65
CA PHE A 823 -0.32 -23.98 -12.68
C PHE A 823 0.91 -23.80 -11.80
N LEU A 824 0.85 -24.35 -10.59
CA LEU A 824 2.00 -24.46 -9.70
C LEU A 824 2.48 -25.90 -9.58
N VAL A 825 3.79 -26.09 -9.47
CA VAL A 825 4.41 -27.38 -9.20
C VAL A 825 5.03 -27.31 -7.81
N SER A 826 4.34 -27.91 -6.84
CA SER A 826 4.73 -27.82 -5.42
C SER A 826 5.85 -28.82 -5.12
N SER A 827 6.95 -28.34 -4.53
CA SER A 827 7.98 -29.19 -3.93
C SER A 827 7.34 -30.15 -2.93
N TRP A 828 7.78 -31.41 -2.93
CA TRP A 828 7.27 -32.48 -2.08
C TRP A 828 8.37 -33.47 -1.73
N GLY A 829 8.68 -33.58 -0.43
CA GLY A 829 9.70 -34.50 0.10
C GLY A 829 9.18 -35.87 0.54
N GLY A 830 7.88 -36.01 0.83
CA GLY A 830 7.32 -37.20 1.48
C GLY A 830 6.05 -36.87 2.27
N GLU A 831 5.23 -37.88 2.58
CA GLU A 831 3.98 -37.72 3.36
C GLU A 831 4.23 -37.21 4.80
N GLU A 832 5.45 -37.39 5.30
CA GLU A 832 5.91 -37.01 6.63
C GLU A 832 6.40 -35.56 6.72
N PHE A 833 6.57 -34.89 5.59
CA PHE A 833 7.13 -33.54 5.52
C PHE A 833 6.03 -32.46 5.49
N MET A 834 6.41 -31.24 5.88
CA MET A 834 5.50 -30.09 5.95
C MET A 834 4.91 -29.75 4.59
N GLU A 835 5.68 -29.96 3.53
CA GLU A 835 5.32 -29.73 2.15
C GLU A 835 4.02 -30.45 1.76
N ASP A 836 3.85 -31.70 2.22
CA ASP A 836 2.61 -32.47 2.02
C ASP A 836 1.43 -31.85 2.78
N THR A 837 1.66 -31.48 4.04
CA THR A 837 0.66 -30.87 4.92
C THR A 837 0.17 -29.55 4.35
N VAL A 838 1.10 -28.67 3.94
CA VAL A 838 0.77 -27.37 3.33
C VAL A 838 0.03 -27.57 2.02
N LEU A 839 0.50 -28.46 1.14
CA LEU A 839 -0.20 -28.73 -0.12
C LEU A 839 -1.64 -29.20 0.14
N LYS A 840 -1.83 -30.20 0.99
CA LYS A 840 -3.12 -30.85 1.26
C LYS A 840 -4.10 -29.95 2.02
N ASP A 841 -3.66 -29.35 3.12
CA ASP A 841 -4.55 -28.69 4.08
C ASP A 841 -4.67 -27.18 3.84
N TYR A 842 -3.70 -26.58 3.14
CA TYR A 842 -3.63 -25.14 2.94
C TYR A 842 -3.81 -24.74 1.49
N ILE A 843 -3.18 -25.43 0.52
CA ILE A 843 -3.28 -25.08 -0.91
C ILE A 843 -4.56 -25.65 -1.56
N LEU A 844 -4.82 -26.97 -1.48
CA LEU A 844 -5.95 -27.60 -2.18
C LEU A 844 -7.33 -26.97 -1.87
N PRO A 845 -7.66 -26.61 -0.62
CA PRO A 845 -8.97 -26.01 -0.31
C PRO A 845 -9.21 -24.68 -1.03
N ARG A 846 -8.16 -23.94 -1.42
CA ARG A 846 -8.27 -22.70 -2.20
C ARG A 846 -8.30 -22.94 -3.70
N ILE A 847 -7.51 -23.90 -4.20
CA ILE A 847 -7.44 -24.22 -5.64
C ILE A 847 -8.74 -24.83 -6.17
N THR A 848 -9.52 -25.53 -5.34
CA THR A 848 -10.75 -26.23 -5.79
C THR A 848 -11.77 -25.32 -6.49
N ASN A 849 -11.77 -24.01 -6.18
CA ASN A 849 -12.66 -23.02 -6.80
C ASN A 849 -11.91 -22.05 -7.74
N SER A 850 -10.75 -22.45 -8.25
CA SER A 850 -9.85 -21.64 -9.07
C SER A 850 -9.62 -22.29 -10.45
N PRO A 851 -9.33 -21.49 -11.50
CA PRO A 851 -8.84 -22.04 -12.77
C PRO A 851 -7.45 -22.67 -12.66
N LEU A 852 -6.66 -22.32 -11.64
CA LEU A 852 -5.30 -22.84 -11.43
C LEU A 852 -5.29 -24.36 -11.36
N LYS A 853 -4.27 -24.94 -11.98
CA LYS A 853 -3.91 -26.35 -11.78
C LYS A 853 -2.74 -26.48 -10.82
N PHE A 854 -2.53 -27.68 -10.30
CA PHE A 854 -1.33 -27.98 -9.53
C PHE A 854 -0.77 -29.35 -9.90
N SER A 855 0.52 -29.51 -9.69
CA SER A 855 1.26 -30.76 -9.82
C SER A 855 2.25 -30.88 -8.66
N VAL A 856 2.80 -32.08 -8.49
CA VAL A 856 3.86 -32.36 -7.52
C VAL A 856 5.24 -32.33 -8.19
N TYR A 857 6.21 -31.73 -7.49
CA TYR A 857 7.64 -31.85 -7.78
C TYR A 857 8.28 -32.77 -6.76
N TYR A 858 8.52 -34.01 -7.15
CA TYR A 858 9.08 -35.03 -6.30
C TYR A 858 10.56 -34.76 -6.03
N GLU A 859 10.90 -34.45 -4.78
CA GLU A 859 12.25 -34.13 -4.33
C GLU A 859 13.09 -35.40 -4.16
N SER A 860 13.80 -35.79 -5.21
CA SER A 860 14.66 -36.99 -5.20
C SER A 860 15.86 -36.92 -4.26
N ALA A 861 16.11 -35.78 -3.62
CA ALA A 861 17.20 -35.61 -2.67
C ALA A 861 17.15 -36.62 -1.52
N LYS A 862 15.95 -37.09 -1.12
CA LYS A 862 15.82 -38.14 -0.09
C LYS A 862 16.34 -39.51 -0.54
N LEU A 863 16.44 -39.75 -1.84
CA LEU A 863 16.97 -40.99 -2.41
C LEU A 863 18.50 -40.98 -2.51
N ALA A 864 19.13 -39.83 -2.30
CA ALA A 864 20.57 -39.66 -2.47
C ALA A 864 21.36 -40.31 -1.32
N ASP A 865 22.50 -40.91 -1.66
CA ASP A 865 23.47 -41.39 -0.69
C ASP A 865 24.29 -40.24 -0.07
N GLU A 866 25.20 -40.56 0.86
CA GLU A 866 26.10 -39.59 1.51
C GLU A 866 27.01 -38.81 0.53
N ASN A 867 27.16 -39.31 -0.70
CA ASN A 867 27.96 -38.72 -1.78
C ASN A 867 27.09 -38.04 -2.85
N TRP A 868 25.80 -37.83 -2.59
CA TRP A 868 24.83 -37.25 -3.53
C TRP A 868 24.60 -38.08 -4.80
N ASN A 869 24.85 -39.39 -4.78
CA ASN A 869 24.45 -40.29 -5.87
C ASN A 869 23.03 -40.80 -5.64
N ILE A 870 22.23 -40.86 -6.71
CA ILE A 870 20.91 -41.46 -6.69
C ILE A 870 20.97 -42.77 -7.49
N ILE A 871 21.09 -43.90 -6.78
CA ILE A 871 21.15 -45.23 -7.40
C ILE A 871 19.82 -45.93 -7.15
N ILE A 872 19.04 -46.13 -8.21
CA ILE A 872 17.76 -46.84 -8.14
C ILE A 872 18.03 -48.35 -8.16
N ASP A 873 17.87 -48.97 -7.01
CA ASP A 873 17.86 -50.42 -6.82
C ASP A 873 16.46 -50.88 -6.35
N ALA A 874 16.33 -52.17 -5.99
CA ALA A 874 15.04 -52.72 -5.58
C ALA A 874 14.48 -52.10 -4.28
N GLU A 875 15.33 -51.55 -3.40
CA GLU A 875 14.89 -50.89 -2.17
C GLU A 875 14.38 -49.49 -2.50
N LYS A 876 15.12 -48.72 -3.29
CA LYS A 876 14.71 -47.39 -3.74
C LYS A 876 13.52 -47.41 -4.69
N GLU A 877 13.36 -48.47 -5.49
CA GLU A 877 12.14 -48.70 -6.26
C GLU A 877 10.91 -48.90 -5.36
N ALA A 878 11.05 -49.64 -4.25
CA ALA A 878 9.94 -49.85 -3.32
C ALA A 878 9.53 -48.53 -2.64
N GLU A 879 10.50 -47.72 -2.21
CA GLU A 879 10.27 -46.38 -1.64
C GLU A 879 9.55 -45.46 -2.65
N LEU A 880 10.04 -45.39 -3.89
CA LEU A 880 9.40 -44.64 -4.98
C LEU A 880 7.98 -45.12 -5.27
N LEU A 881 7.76 -46.43 -5.27
CA LEU A 881 6.43 -47.00 -5.52
C LEU A 881 5.46 -46.65 -4.40
N ASP A 882 5.89 -46.70 -3.13
CA ASP A 882 5.06 -46.34 -1.98
C ASP A 882 4.68 -44.85 -2.04
N ASP A 883 5.65 -43.96 -2.29
CA ASP A 883 5.40 -42.52 -2.44
C ASP A 883 4.44 -42.21 -3.58
N ILE A 884 4.69 -42.75 -4.78
CA ILE A 884 3.84 -42.49 -5.96
C ILE A 884 2.44 -43.08 -5.76
N THR A 885 2.32 -44.19 -5.02
CA THR A 885 1.02 -44.76 -4.64
C THR A 885 0.26 -43.82 -3.72
N TYR A 886 0.94 -43.22 -2.73
CA TYR A 886 0.35 -42.21 -1.86
C TYR A 886 -0.08 -40.96 -2.64
N LEU A 887 0.77 -40.45 -3.54
CA LEU A 887 0.44 -39.31 -4.39
C LEU A 887 -0.80 -39.58 -5.26
N ALA A 888 -0.91 -40.81 -5.79
CA ALA A 888 -2.08 -41.24 -6.56
C ALA A 888 -3.35 -41.23 -5.74
N ASP A 889 -3.32 -41.83 -4.54
CA ASP A 889 -4.48 -41.92 -3.65
C ASP A 889 -4.91 -40.55 -3.10
N THR A 890 -3.98 -39.59 -3.02
CA THR A 890 -4.21 -38.28 -2.38
C THR A 890 -4.53 -37.18 -3.39
N TYR A 891 -3.85 -37.13 -4.54
CA TYR A 891 -3.83 -35.94 -5.40
C TYR A 891 -4.32 -36.17 -6.84
N PHE A 892 -4.05 -37.32 -7.46
CA PHE A 892 -4.21 -37.47 -8.92
C PHE A 892 -5.66 -37.35 -9.41
N ASP A 893 -6.64 -37.68 -8.56
CA ASP A 893 -8.06 -37.54 -8.87
C ASP A 893 -8.65 -36.15 -8.54
N HIS A 894 -7.84 -35.22 -8.01
CA HIS A 894 -8.31 -33.87 -7.73
C HIS A 894 -8.66 -33.13 -9.04
N PRO A 895 -9.82 -32.42 -9.13
CA PRO A 895 -10.29 -31.79 -10.38
C PRO A 895 -9.33 -30.73 -10.97
N ASN A 896 -8.50 -30.15 -10.11
CA ASN A 896 -7.44 -29.20 -10.48
C ASN A 896 -6.05 -29.83 -10.60
N TYR A 897 -5.90 -31.16 -10.48
CA TYR A 897 -4.61 -31.78 -10.75
C TYR A 897 -4.24 -31.63 -12.23
N LEU A 898 -2.99 -31.26 -12.52
CA LEU A 898 -2.50 -31.05 -13.87
C LEU A 898 -2.49 -32.38 -14.64
N ASN A 899 -3.12 -32.38 -15.82
CA ASN A 899 -3.25 -33.56 -16.66
C ASN A 899 -2.87 -33.26 -18.11
N VAL A 900 -2.11 -34.16 -18.73
CA VAL A 900 -1.83 -34.16 -20.17
C VAL A 900 -2.59 -35.32 -20.82
N GLY A 901 -3.70 -35.03 -21.51
CA GLY A 901 -4.51 -36.08 -22.14
C GLY A 901 -5.05 -37.12 -21.14
N ASN A 902 -5.51 -36.67 -19.97
CA ASN A 902 -5.95 -37.48 -18.81
C ASN A 902 -4.84 -38.25 -18.09
N ARG A 903 -3.57 -37.95 -18.36
CA ARG A 903 -2.43 -38.52 -17.64
C ARG A 903 -1.99 -37.55 -16.54
N PRO A 904 -2.05 -37.90 -15.24
CA PRO A 904 -1.59 -37.03 -14.17
C PRO A 904 -0.10 -36.74 -14.34
N VAL A 905 0.25 -35.47 -14.31
CA VAL A 905 1.62 -35.00 -14.47
C VAL A 905 2.39 -35.15 -13.15
N LEU A 906 3.62 -35.64 -13.20
CA LEU A 906 4.52 -35.72 -12.04
C LEU A 906 5.90 -35.23 -12.46
N PHE A 907 6.41 -34.18 -11.81
CA PHE A 907 7.76 -33.68 -12.02
C PHE A 907 8.72 -34.40 -11.08
N ILE A 908 9.90 -34.77 -11.57
CA ILE A 908 10.92 -35.54 -10.83
C ILE A 908 12.21 -34.75 -10.79
N TYR A 909 12.60 -34.26 -9.61
CA TYR A 909 13.85 -33.51 -9.44
C TYR A 909 15.07 -34.40 -9.62
N LEU A 910 16.16 -33.90 -10.20
CA LEU A 910 17.43 -34.61 -10.40
C LEU A 910 17.31 -35.95 -11.15
N SER A 911 16.31 -36.13 -12.00
CA SER A 911 16.17 -37.37 -12.80
C SER A 911 17.42 -37.62 -13.65
N GLY A 912 18.11 -36.55 -14.07
CA GLY A 912 19.28 -36.62 -14.93
C GLY A 912 20.57 -37.13 -14.30
N ILE A 913 20.55 -37.52 -13.03
CA ILE A 913 21.68 -38.18 -12.36
C ILE A 913 21.34 -39.59 -11.86
N TYR A 914 20.14 -40.11 -12.18
CA TYR A 914 19.74 -41.43 -11.75
C TYR A 914 20.64 -42.51 -12.36
N ALA A 915 21.11 -43.42 -11.52
CA ALA A 915 21.89 -44.58 -11.92
C ALA A 915 21.19 -45.87 -11.48
N GLY A 916 21.67 -47.03 -11.93
CA GLY A 916 21.08 -48.33 -11.57
C GLY A 916 19.94 -48.75 -12.50
N ASP A 917 18.90 -49.37 -11.94
CA ASP A 917 17.78 -50.01 -12.67
C ASP A 917 16.59 -49.07 -12.92
N TYR A 918 16.83 -47.75 -12.96
CA TYR A 918 15.76 -46.74 -12.99
C TYR A 918 14.80 -46.89 -14.18
N VAL A 919 15.28 -47.23 -15.38
CA VAL A 919 14.42 -47.38 -16.57
C VAL A 919 13.38 -48.49 -16.37
N ASP A 920 13.83 -49.67 -15.94
CA ASP A 920 12.94 -50.81 -15.75
C ASP A 920 12.09 -50.64 -14.47
N ALA A 921 12.62 -49.99 -13.43
CA ALA A 921 11.88 -49.64 -12.22
C ALA A 921 10.69 -48.73 -12.53
N PHE A 922 10.88 -47.63 -13.28
CA PHE A 922 9.77 -46.75 -13.66
C PHE A 922 8.78 -47.41 -14.62
N ALA A 923 9.20 -48.38 -15.45
CA ALA A 923 8.27 -49.19 -16.23
C ALA A 923 7.36 -50.05 -15.35
N ARG A 924 7.91 -50.62 -14.26
CA ARG A 924 7.14 -51.37 -13.25
C ARG A 924 6.22 -50.46 -12.44
N ILE A 925 6.69 -49.29 -12.02
CA ILE A 925 5.88 -48.29 -11.31
C ILE A 925 4.71 -47.81 -12.18
N ARG A 926 4.93 -47.46 -13.45
CA ARG A 926 3.84 -47.12 -14.38
C ARG A 926 2.82 -48.26 -14.51
N SER A 927 3.29 -49.51 -14.58
CA SER A 927 2.40 -50.67 -14.65
C SER A 927 1.55 -50.82 -13.38
N ALA A 928 2.14 -50.57 -12.21
CA ALA A 928 1.43 -50.57 -10.93
C ALA A 928 0.39 -49.45 -10.84
N MET A 929 0.72 -48.23 -11.27
CA MET A 929 -0.21 -47.10 -11.28
C MET A 929 -1.32 -47.25 -12.31
N MET A 930 -1.02 -47.82 -13.47
CA MET A 930 -2.03 -48.14 -14.49
C MET A 930 -3.04 -49.17 -13.97
N ALA A 931 -2.61 -50.12 -13.12
CA ALA A 931 -3.52 -51.04 -12.43
C ALA A 931 -4.42 -50.35 -11.40
N LYS A 932 -4.03 -49.18 -10.89
CA LYS A 932 -4.85 -48.29 -10.05
C LYS A 932 -5.69 -47.29 -10.85
N GLY A 933 -5.56 -47.27 -12.18
CA GLY A 933 -6.34 -46.39 -13.07
C GLY A 933 -5.62 -45.12 -13.49
N HIS A 934 -4.35 -44.94 -13.14
CA HIS A 934 -3.56 -43.74 -13.47
C HIS A 934 -2.43 -44.06 -14.46
N ASP A 935 -2.48 -43.47 -15.64
CA ASP A 935 -1.37 -43.50 -16.61
C ASP A 935 -0.50 -42.25 -16.42
N LEU A 936 0.65 -42.37 -15.75
CA LEU A 936 1.47 -41.20 -15.35
C LEU A 936 2.12 -40.51 -16.55
N PHE A 937 2.11 -39.18 -16.54
CA PHE A 937 2.95 -38.35 -17.41
C PHE A 937 4.15 -37.81 -16.61
N LEU A 938 5.34 -38.36 -16.87
CA LEU A 938 6.53 -38.04 -16.09
C LEU A 938 7.35 -36.90 -16.74
N VAL A 939 7.63 -35.85 -15.97
CA VAL A 939 8.51 -34.75 -16.39
C VAL A 939 9.82 -34.86 -15.62
N GLY A 940 10.93 -35.08 -16.33
CA GLY A 940 12.24 -35.22 -15.71
C GLY A 940 13.02 -33.90 -15.69
N ASP A 941 13.60 -33.59 -14.53
CA ASP A 941 14.68 -32.59 -14.39
C ASP A 941 15.98 -33.11 -15.00
N GLU A 942 16.12 -32.88 -16.30
CA GLU A 942 17.31 -33.20 -17.09
C GLU A 942 18.03 -31.93 -17.53
N GLY A 943 19.36 -31.97 -17.57
CA GLY A 943 20.14 -30.89 -18.19
C GLY A 943 20.44 -29.68 -17.30
N SER A 944 20.07 -29.72 -16.01
CA SER A 944 20.32 -28.64 -15.03
C SER A 944 21.80 -28.26 -14.82
N TRP A 945 22.73 -29.01 -15.43
CA TRP A 945 24.18 -28.75 -15.42
C TRP A 945 24.85 -28.87 -16.80
N GLY A 946 24.08 -28.60 -17.86
CA GLY A 946 24.60 -28.27 -19.18
C GLY A 946 24.85 -29.44 -20.13
N GLU A 947 24.30 -30.63 -19.88
CA GLU A 947 24.22 -31.72 -20.86
C GLU A 947 22.92 -32.53 -20.69
N PHE A 948 22.26 -32.83 -21.79
CA PHE A 948 21.09 -33.72 -21.83
C PHE A 948 21.51 -35.13 -22.27
N SER A 949 20.94 -36.17 -21.62
CA SER A 949 21.17 -37.58 -21.95
C SER A 949 19.96 -38.21 -22.62
N ALA A 950 20.16 -38.83 -23.78
CA ALA A 950 19.12 -39.65 -24.42
C ALA A 950 18.79 -40.93 -23.62
N GLU A 951 19.68 -41.35 -22.71
CA GLU A 951 19.46 -42.52 -21.86
C GLU A 951 18.42 -42.23 -20.76
N HIS A 952 18.57 -41.11 -20.04
CA HIS A 952 17.62 -40.70 -19.01
C HIS A 952 16.25 -40.30 -19.59
N ALA A 953 16.21 -39.83 -20.85
CA ALA A 953 14.97 -39.53 -21.55
C ALA A 953 14.05 -40.76 -21.79
N GLN A 954 14.55 -42.00 -21.63
CA GLN A 954 13.80 -43.21 -21.97
C GLN A 954 12.57 -43.43 -21.07
N PHE A 955 12.70 -43.17 -19.76
CA PHE A 955 11.66 -43.47 -18.78
C PHE A 955 10.69 -42.32 -18.53
N ILE A 956 11.02 -41.09 -18.94
CA ILE A 956 10.16 -39.90 -18.80
C ILE A 956 9.31 -39.65 -20.05
N ASP A 957 8.31 -38.76 -19.97
CA ASP A 957 7.47 -38.31 -21.09
C ASP A 957 7.89 -36.92 -21.61
N ALA A 958 8.40 -36.07 -20.72
CA ALA A 958 8.91 -34.75 -21.05
C ALA A 958 10.21 -34.44 -20.30
N ILE A 959 11.03 -33.59 -20.91
CA ILE A 959 12.21 -33.00 -20.27
C ILE A 959 11.86 -31.57 -19.89
N SER A 960 12.10 -31.22 -18.62
CA SER A 960 12.10 -29.82 -18.16
C SER A 960 13.30 -29.59 -17.24
N PRO A 961 14.31 -28.80 -17.66
CA PRO A 961 15.45 -28.50 -16.80
C PRO A 961 15.01 -27.58 -15.66
N TYR A 962 15.34 -27.84 -14.39
CA TYR A 962 15.06 -26.93 -13.29
C TYR A 962 15.83 -25.60 -13.42
N ILE A 963 17.15 -25.65 -13.65
CA ILE A 963 17.95 -24.45 -13.93
C ILE A 963 18.91 -24.78 -15.07
N VAL A 964 18.78 -24.14 -16.23
CA VAL A 964 19.73 -24.35 -17.33
C VAL A 964 20.96 -23.48 -17.18
N LEU A 965 22.11 -24.10 -16.91
CA LEU A 965 23.40 -23.42 -16.83
C LEU A 965 24.37 -23.91 -17.92
N PRO A 966 24.98 -23.01 -18.71
CA PRO A 966 26.10 -23.38 -19.57
C PRO A 966 27.27 -23.92 -18.74
N LYS A 967 27.92 -25.02 -19.17
CA LYS A 967 29.16 -25.51 -18.53
C LYS A 967 30.30 -24.50 -18.68
N ARG A 968 30.42 -23.54 -17.75
CA ARG A 968 31.63 -22.72 -17.54
C ARG A 968 31.99 -22.69 -16.07
N SER A 969 33.29 -22.65 -15.78
CA SER A 969 33.80 -22.59 -14.41
C SER A 969 33.31 -21.31 -13.72
N HIS A 970 32.79 -21.49 -12.51
CA HIS A 970 32.29 -20.48 -11.59
C HIS A 970 33.26 -19.28 -11.52
N GLY A 971 32.78 -18.10 -11.93
CA GLY A 971 33.52 -16.83 -11.80
C GLY A 971 33.86 -16.07 -13.09
N ASP A 972 33.58 -16.60 -14.28
CA ASP A 972 34.09 -16.03 -15.55
C ASP A 972 33.03 -15.48 -16.53
N PHE A 973 31.78 -15.30 -16.08
CA PHE A 973 30.67 -14.84 -16.95
C PHE A 973 30.87 -13.42 -17.52
N ALA A 974 31.68 -12.59 -16.86
CA ALA A 974 32.00 -11.24 -17.34
C ALA A 974 32.99 -11.21 -18.52
N ASN A 975 33.79 -12.27 -18.76
CA ASN A 975 34.97 -12.16 -19.62
C ASN A 975 35.07 -13.10 -20.83
N HIS A 976 34.27 -14.16 -20.98
CA HIS A 976 34.43 -15.06 -22.12
C HIS A 976 33.13 -15.74 -22.61
N GLY A 977 32.40 -15.14 -23.57
CA GLY A 977 31.36 -15.79 -24.42
C GLY A 977 29.89 -15.52 -24.03
N ASP A 978 28.97 -15.58 -24.99
CA ASP A 978 27.57 -15.15 -24.84
C ASP A 978 26.66 -16.19 -24.16
N PHE A 979 26.19 -15.93 -22.93
CA PHE A 979 25.31 -16.81 -22.13
C PHE A 979 24.08 -17.30 -22.90
N PHE A 980 23.40 -16.40 -23.60
CA PHE A 980 22.17 -16.72 -24.33
C PHE A 980 22.44 -17.57 -25.57
N ALA A 981 23.63 -17.46 -26.17
CA ALA A 981 24.05 -18.35 -27.25
C ALA A 981 24.25 -19.78 -26.74
N ASP A 982 24.90 -19.97 -25.59
CA ASP A 982 25.08 -21.29 -24.99
C ASP A 982 23.73 -21.88 -24.52
N LEU A 983 22.87 -21.05 -23.94
CA LEU A 983 21.50 -21.43 -23.59
C LEU A 983 20.72 -21.93 -24.81
N THR A 984 20.85 -21.24 -25.95
CA THR A 984 20.19 -21.68 -27.18
C THR A 984 20.73 -23.03 -27.68
N MET A 985 22.02 -23.29 -27.53
CA MET A 985 22.61 -24.59 -27.88
C MET A 985 22.08 -25.72 -26.99
N LEU A 986 21.87 -25.44 -25.71
CA LEU A 986 21.25 -26.40 -24.78
C LEU A 986 19.79 -26.66 -25.14
N ALA A 987 19.02 -25.62 -25.46
CA ALA A 987 17.62 -25.76 -25.91
C ALA A 987 17.52 -26.60 -27.21
N LEU A 988 18.45 -26.41 -28.16
CA LEU A 988 18.55 -27.24 -29.37
C LEU A 988 18.88 -28.71 -29.05
N GLN A 989 19.78 -28.96 -28.10
CA GLN A 989 20.11 -30.32 -27.67
C GLN A 989 18.91 -31.02 -27.03
N MET A 990 18.16 -30.30 -26.19
CA MET A 990 16.91 -30.78 -25.60
C MET A 990 15.91 -31.16 -26.69
N GLU A 991 15.64 -30.26 -27.64
CA GLU A 991 14.74 -30.50 -28.77
C GLU A 991 15.18 -31.69 -29.63
N GLU A 992 16.47 -31.84 -29.93
CA GLU A 992 17.00 -32.98 -30.70
C GLU A 992 16.76 -34.31 -29.98
N ILE A 993 17.01 -34.36 -28.67
CA ILE A 993 16.81 -35.57 -27.87
C ILE A 993 15.32 -35.89 -27.76
N THR A 994 14.48 -34.92 -27.40
CA THR A 994 13.04 -35.15 -27.24
C THR A 994 12.40 -35.59 -28.55
N GLN A 995 12.75 -34.97 -29.67
CA GLN A 995 12.30 -35.41 -31.00
C GLN A 995 12.79 -36.83 -31.35
N SER A 996 14.05 -37.16 -31.05
CA SER A 996 14.60 -38.51 -31.35
C SER A 996 13.95 -39.62 -30.53
N GLN A 997 13.47 -39.31 -29.32
CA GLN A 997 12.85 -40.25 -28.39
C GLN A 997 11.31 -40.20 -28.39
N GLY A 998 10.71 -39.30 -29.17
CA GLY A 998 9.25 -39.09 -29.17
C GLY A 998 8.72 -38.54 -27.84
N LYS A 999 9.47 -37.64 -27.21
CA LYS A 999 9.17 -37.00 -25.91
C LYS A 999 8.89 -35.51 -26.11
N PHE A 1000 8.43 -34.84 -25.05
CA PHE A 1000 8.15 -33.41 -25.07
C PHE A 1000 9.27 -32.58 -24.45
N ALA A 1001 9.45 -31.36 -24.95
CA ALA A 1001 10.33 -30.36 -24.35
C ALA A 1001 9.49 -29.32 -23.61
N ILE A 1002 9.81 -29.07 -22.34
CA ILE A 1002 9.19 -28.03 -21.51
C ILE A 1002 10.32 -27.09 -21.08
N PRO A 1003 10.57 -26.00 -21.84
CA PRO A 1003 11.61 -25.05 -21.50
C PRO A 1003 11.36 -24.39 -20.14
N ASN A 1004 12.44 -23.97 -19.47
CA ASN A 1004 12.37 -23.33 -18.16
C ASN A 1004 13.22 -22.06 -18.12
N VAL A 1005 12.67 -21.00 -17.52
CA VAL A 1005 13.30 -19.67 -17.41
C VAL A 1005 13.50 -19.29 -15.93
N ASN A 1006 14.48 -18.45 -15.65
CA ASN A 1006 14.64 -17.86 -14.32
C ASN A 1006 15.00 -16.38 -14.40
N PRO A 1007 14.65 -15.57 -13.38
CA PRO A 1007 14.93 -14.13 -13.38
C PRO A 1007 16.38 -13.80 -13.02
N GLY A 1008 17.08 -14.73 -12.40
CA GLY A 1008 18.45 -14.60 -11.91
C GLY A 1008 18.76 -15.75 -10.95
N PHE A 1009 19.94 -15.75 -10.35
CA PHE A 1009 20.32 -16.76 -9.35
C PHE A 1009 21.42 -16.22 -8.43
N ASN A 1010 21.27 -16.36 -7.12
CA ASN A 1010 22.34 -16.07 -6.17
C ASN A 1010 22.21 -16.93 -4.92
N SER A 1011 23.22 -17.77 -4.69
CA SER A 1011 23.29 -18.74 -3.58
C SER A 1011 24.36 -18.41 -2.53
N ASN A 1012 24.89 -17.18 -2.53
CA ASN A 1012 25.95 -16.78 -1.59
C ASN A 1012 25.49 -16.79 -0.14
N ALA A 1013 24.22 -16.46 0.12
CA ALA A 1013 23.68 -16.44 1.47
C ALA A 1013 23.72 -17.82 2.14
N ILE A 1014 23.57 -18.89 1.36
CA ILE A 1014 23.67 -20.29 1.81
C ILE A 1014 25.07 -20.90 1.57
N GLY A 1015 26.08 -20.10 1.21
CA GLY A 1015 27.48 -20.52 1.11
C GLY A 1015 27.85 -21.37 -0.10
N LYS A 1016 26.99 -21.47 -1.14
CA LYS A 1016 27.26 -22.27 -2.35
C LYS A 1016 28.09 -21.53 -3.42
N GLY A 1017 28.12 -20.19 -3.40
CA GLY A 1017 29.09 -19.39 -4.18
C GLY A 1017 28.76 -19.19 -5.67
N MET A 1018 27.54 -19.49 -6.13
CA MET A 1018 27.14 -19.34 -7.54
C MET A 1018 26.17 -18.18 -7.71
N VAL A 1019 26.47 -17.29 -8.67
CA VAL A 1019 25.73 -16.03 -8.92
C VAL A 1019 25.63 -15.71 -10.41
N PHE A 1020 24.42 -15.37 -10.88
CA PHE A 1020 24.13 -14.73 -12.16
C PHE A 1020 23.27 -13.48 -11.92
N PRO A 1021 23.54 -12.39 -12.64
CA PRO A 1021 22.80 -11.15 -12.44
C PRO A 1021 21.34 -11.30 -12.86
N ARG A 1022 20.46 -10.57 -12.20
CA ARG A 1022 19.07 -10.35 -12.63
C ARG A 1022 18.97 -9.41 -13.84
N GLN A 1023 20.06 -8.73 -14.19
CA GLN A 1023 20.20 -7.84 -15.35
C GLN A 1023 21.14 -8.44 -16.39
N ILE A 1024 20.85 -8.24 -17.68
CA ILE A 1024 21.80 -8.65 -18.74
C ILE A 1024 23.06 -7.76 -18.79
N ALA A 1025 22.99 -6.56 -18.21
CA ALA A 1025 24.09 -5.62 -18.09
C ALA A 1025 23.82 -4.65 -16.92
N PRO A 1026 24.85 -4.04 -16.29
CA PRO A 1026 24.67 -3.17 -15.11
C PRO A 1026 23.75 -1.95 -15.29
N TRP A 1027 23.38 -1.60 -16.52
CA TRP A 1027 22.53 -0.46 -16.87
C TRP A 1027 21.17 -0.88 -17.44
N ALA A 1028 20.88 -2.18 -17.50
CA ALA A 1028 19.62 -2.70 -18.01
C ALA A 1028 18.60 -2.83 -16.88
N GLU A 1029 17.30 -2.76 -17.19
CA GLU A 1029 16.22 -3.02 -16.23
C GLU A 1029 16.43 -4.34 -15.47
N ILE A 1030 16.01 -4.39 -14.19
CA ILE A 1030 16.15 -5.59 -13.32
C ILE A 1030 15.41 -6.81 -13.89
N THR A 1031 14.45 -6.61 -14.79
CA THR A 1031 13.70 -7.65 -15.49
C THR A 1031 14.38 -8.16 -16.77
N SER A 1032 15.38 -7.43 -17.28
CA SER A 1032 15.94 -7.63 -18.61
C SER A 1032 16.49 -9.03 -18.84
N PHE A 1033 16.99 -9.69 -17.79
CA PHE A 1033 17.46 -11.07 -17.87
C PHE A 1033 16.30 -12.04 -18.10
N LEU A 1034 15.24 -11.98 -17.28
CA LEU A 1034 14.05 -12.82 -17.44
C LEU A 1034 13.43 -12.64 -18.83
N GLU A 1035 13.25 -11.39 -19.27
CA GLU A 1035 12.70 -11.09 -20.58
C GLU A 1035 13.51 -11.73 -21.71
N SER A 1036 14.84 -11.57 -21.66
CA SER A 1036 15.75 -12.13 -22.66
C SER A 1036 15.73 -13.66 -22.63
N TYR A 1037 15.64 -14.24 -21.43
CA TYR A 1037 15.54 -15.68 -21.22
C TYR A 1037 14.26 -16.23 -21.88
N ILE A 1038 13.10 -15.63 -21.58
CA ILE A 1038 11.81 -15.97 -22.19
C ILE A 1038 11.87 -15.85 -23.70
N LYS A 1039 12.36 -14.72 -24.23
CA LYS A 1039 12.47 -14.48 -25.68
C LYS A 1039 13.34 -15.53 -26.38
N VAL A 1040 14.39 -16.04 -25.73
CA VAL A 1040 15.27 -17.08 -26.27
C VAL A 1040 14.61 -18.47 -26.26
N LEU A 1041 13.85 -18.81 -25.20
CA LEU A 1041 13.30 -20.16 -25.04
C LEU A 1041 11.90 -20.36 -25.62
N ARG A 1042 11.09 -19.31 -25.79
CA ARG A 1042 9.74 -19.39 -26.40
C ARG A 1042 9.69 -20.19 -27.71
N PRO A 1043 10.64 -20.04 -28.67
CA PRO A 1043 10.62 -20.81 -29.91
C PRO A 1043 10.85 -22.33 -29.74
N PHE A 1044 11.30 -22.77 -28.58
CA PHE A 1044 11.58 -24.19 -28.25
C PHE A 1044 10.46 -24.83 -27.43
N VAL A 1045 9.40 -24.09 -27.11
CA VAL A 1045 8.22 -24.63 -26.45
C VAL A 1045 7.54 -25.61 -27.41
N ASP A 1046 7.23 -26.81 -26.91
CA ASP A 1046 6.54 -27.82 -27.70
C ASP A 1046 5.14 -27.31 -28.13
N PRO A 1047 4.79 -27.39 -29.44
CA PRO A 1047 3.54 -26.82 -29.93
C PRO A 1047 2.29 -27.62 -29.54
N GLN A 1048 2.43 -28.86 -29.06
CA GLN A 1048 1.28 -29.67 -28.61
C GLN A 1048 0.95 -29.37 -27.15
N GLN A 1049 1.96 -29.36 -26.27
CA GLN A 1049 1.77 -29.14 -24.84
C GLN A 1049 1.75 -27.65 -24.47
N ARG A 1050 2.47 -26.81 -25.22
CA ARG A 1050 2.59 -25.36 -25.01
C ARG A 1050 3.04 -24.95 -23.60
N MET A 1051 3.67 -25.87 -22.87
CA MET A 1051 4.09 -25.65 -21.48
C MET A 1051 5.46 -24.94 -21.41
N ILE A 1052 5.54 -23.95 -20.52
CA ILE A 1052 6.79 -23.30 -20.13
C ILE A 1052 6.84 -23.20 -18.61
N MET A 1053 8.01 -23.47 -18.02
CA MET A 1053 8.22 -23.39 -16.58
C MET A 1053 9.00 -22.14 -16.19
N ILE A 1054 8.73 -21.62 -15.00
CA ILE A 1054 9.50 -20.56 -14.36
C ILE A 1054 10.06 -21.07 -13.04
N THR A 1055 11.37 -20.92 -12.89
CA THR A 1055 12.09 -21.16 -11.64
C THR A 1055 12.42 -19.80 -11.05
N SER A 1056 11.66 -19.33 -10.06
CA SER A 1056 10.58 -20.00 -9.32
C SER A 1056 9.53 -18.99 -8.84
N TRP A 1057 8.42 -19.47 -8.23
CA TRP A 1057 7.52 -18.60 -7.48
C TRP A 1057 8.27 -17.95 -6.31
N ASN A 1058 8.73 -18.74 -5.34
CA ASN A 1058 9.23 -18.25 -4.05
C ASN A 1058 10.51 -18.95 -3.53
N GLU A 1059 11.44 -19.38 -4.38
CA GLU A 1059 12.71 -19.95 -3.89
C GLU A 1059 13.71 -18.84 -3.49
N TRP A 1060 13.53 -18.31 -2.29
CA TRP A 1060 14.30 -17.17 -1.79
C TRP A 1060 15.78 -17.50 -1.54
N TYR A 1061 16.14 -18.73 -1.17
CA TYR A 1061 17.54 -19.07 -0.82
C TYR A 1061 18.47 -19.01 -2.02
N GLU A 1062 17.94 -19.22 -3.23
CA GLU A 1062 18.68 -19.18 -4.49
C GLU A 1062 18.42 -17.91 -5.31
N ASP A 1063 17.65 -16.98 -4.76
CA ASP A 1063 17.24 -15.73 -5.40
C ASP A 1063 16.66 -15.92 -6.82
N THR A 1064 15.82 -16.95 -7.00
CA THR A 1064 15.14 -17.24 -8.29
C THR A 1064 13.68 -16.82 -8.30
N GLN A 1065 13.15 -16.36 -7.17
CA GLN A 1065 11.75 -15.99 -7.00
C GLN A 1065 11.32 -14.85 -7.93
N ILE A 1066 10.09 -14.97 -8.44
CA ILE A 1066 9.28 -13.90 -9.05
C ILE A 1066 8.23 -13.33 -8.07
N GLU A 1067 8.08 -13.96 -6.88
CA GLU A 1067 7.25 -13.45 -5.79
C GLU A 1067 7.59 -11.97 -5.52
N PRO A 1068 6.59 -11.10 -5.34
CA PRO A 1068 6.84 -9.68 -5.13
C PRO A 1068 7.71 -9.34 -3.92
N THR A 1069 8.57 -8.33 -4.08
CA THR A 1069 9.40 -7.76 -3.00
C THR A 1069 8.87 -6.42 -2.52
N VAL A 1070 9.22 -6.01 -1.30
CA VAL A 1070 9.02 -4.61 -0.86
C VAL A 1070 9.79 -3.65 -1.77
N ILE A 1071 9.12 -2.61 -2.25
CA ILE A 1071 9.71 -1.61 -3.15
C ILE A 1071 10.76 -0.79 -2.38
N THR A 1072 12.00 -0.87 -2.81
CA THR A 1072 13.13 -0.12 -2.24
C THR A 1072 14.10 0.29 -3.35
N PRO A 1073 14.87 1.39 -3.15
CA PRO A 1073 15.86 1.83 -4.13
C PRO A 1073 16.86 0.72 -4.51
N PRO A 1074 17.38 0.73 -5.76
CA PRO A 1074 18.43 -0.17 -6.21
C PRO A 1074 19.66 -0.12 -5.30
N THR A 1075 20.27 -1.26 -5.04
CA THR A 1075 21.50 -1.35 -4.25
C THR A 1075 22.40 -2.48 -4.73
N SER A 1076 23.70 -2.21 -4.79
CA SER A 1076 24.74 -3.23 -4.88
C SER A 1076 25.45 -3.47 -3.55
N ILE A 1077 24.98 -2.81 -2.48
CA ILE A 1077 25.57 -2.82 -1.14
C ILE A 1077 24.88 -3.87 -0.29
N ASP A 1078 25.68 -4.63 0.45
CA ASP A 1078 25.22 -5.53 1.51
C ASP A 1078 25.90 -5.26 2.86
N ASN A 1079 25.41 -5.94 3.89
CA ASN A 1079 25.89 -5.83 5.26
C ASN A 1079 27.13 -6.70 5.58
N SER A 1080 27.81 -7.26 4.58
CA SER A 1080 29.07 -7.96 4.81
C SER A 1080 30.21 -6.99 5.17
N GLU A 1081 31.30 -7.51 5.75
CA GLU A 1081 32.50 -6.69 6.04
C GLU A 1081 33.07 -5.98 4.80
N SER A 1082 32.89 -6.58 3.61
CA SER A 1082 33.34 -6.01 2.34
C SER A 1082 32.34 -5.05 1.69
N GLY A 1083 31.12 -4.95 2.23
CA GLY A 1083 30.00 -4.19 1.66
C GLY A 1083 29.41 -4.76 0.36
N SER A 1084 29.90 -5.89 -0.15
CA SER A 1084 29.45 -6.49 -1.43
C SER A 1084 29.68 -8.01 -1.54
N TYR A 1085 29.91 -8.73 -0.42
CA TYR A 1085 30.17 -10.17 -0.44
C TYR A 1085 28.97 -10.97 -0.93
N TYR A 1086 27.75 -10.62 -0.48
CA TYR A 1086 26.54 -11.32 -0.88
C TYR A 1086 26.10 -10.89 -2.27
N THR A 1087 26.14 -9.59 -2.58
CA THR A 1087 25.72 -9.05 -3.88
C THR A 1087 26.71 -9.34 -5.01
N GLN A 1088 27.99 -9.55 -4.68
CA GLN A 1088 29.11 -9.61 -5.63
C GLN A 1088 29.20 -8.35 -6.52
N GLY A 1089 28.65 -7.23 -6.05
CA GLY A 1089 28.59 -5.96 -6.80
C GLY A 1089 27.48 -5.89 -7.86
N PHE A 1090 26.63 -6.91 -7.99
CA PHE A 1090 25.42 -6.82 -8.82
C PHE A 1090 24.37 -5.93 -8.15
N ILE A 1091 23.53 -5.29 -8.96
CA ILE A 1091 22.45 -4.42 -8.49
C ILE A 1091 21.21 -5.26 -8.18
N TYR A 1092 20.60 -4.99 -7.03
CA TYR A 1092 19.36 -5.58 -6.57
C TYR A 1092 18.35 -4.47 -6.27
N GLU A 1093 17.13 -4.64 -6.75
CA GLU A 1093 16.02 -3.71 -6.53
C GLU A 1093 14.88 -4.39 -5.80
N GLY A 1094 14.17 -3.60 -4.98
CA GLY A 1094 12.84 -3.97 -4.52
C GLY A 1094 11.87 -3.82 -5.68
N TYR A 1095 11.76 -4.87 -6.49
CA TYR A 1095 11.09 -4.87 -7.79
C TYR A 1095 9.57 -4.89 -7.72
N GLY A 1096 8.95 -4.97 -6.53
CA GLY A 1096 7.49 -5.03 -6.42
C GLY A 1096 6.92 -6.16 -7.28
N TYR A 1097 6.09 -5.82 -8.26
CA TYR A 1097 5.39 -6.77 -9.14
C TYR A 1097 6.06 -6.98 -10.51
N GLN A 1098 7.17 -6.31 -10.81
CA GLN A 1098 7.72 -6.21 -12.17
C GLN A 1098 7.97 -7.56 -12.86
N TYR A 1099 8.39 -8.59 -12.13
CA TYR A 1099 8.57 -9.93 -12.74
C TYR A 1099 7.26 -10.60 -13.10
N LEU A 1100 6.20 -10.41 -12.32
CA LEU A 1100 4.88 -10.92 -12.65
C LEU A 1100 4.30 -10.21 -13.89
N GLU A 1101 4.54 -8.91 -14.02
CA GLU A 1101 4.17 -8.13 -15.20
C GLU A 1101 4.88 -8.63 -16.47
N VAL A 1102 6.15 -9.01 -16.38
CA VAL A 1102 6.90 -9.60 -17.51
C VAL A 1102 6.39 -10.98 -17.90
N VAL A 1103 6.01 -11.80 -16.91
CA VAL A 1103 5.38 -13.10 -17.16
C VAL A 1103 4.07 -12.90 -17.91
N ASP A 1104 3.22 -11.99 -17.44
CA ASP A 1104 1.94 -11.67 -18.07
C ASP A 1104 2.12 -11.16 -19.52
N GLU A 1105 3.00 -10.16 -19.73
CA GLU A 1105 3.24 -9.57 -21.05
C GLU A 1105 3.76 -10.60 -22.07
N LEU A 1106 4.62 -11.53 -21.63
CA LEU A 1106 5.31 -12.43 -22.55
C LEU A 1106 4.68 -13.83 -22.66
N LEU A 1107 3.86 -14.27 -21.71
CA LEU A 1107 3.38 -15.65 -21.64
C LEU A 1107 1.86 -15.79 -21.56
N SER A 1108 1.11 -14.77 -21.11
CA SER A 1108 -0.33 -14.88 -20.82
C SER A 1108 -1.23 -14.37 -21.94
N ASP A 1109 -0.85 -13.26 -22.61
CA ASP A 1109 -1.65 -12.71 -23.70
C ASP A 1109 -1.41 -13.43 -25.03
N GLY A 1110 -2.50 -13.91 -25.62
CA GLY A 1110 -2.61 -14.07 -27.07
C GLY A 1110 -2.60 -12.72 -27.77
N VAL A 1111 -1.53 -11.92 -27.59
CA VAL A 1111 -1.36 -10.63 -28.26
C VAL A 1111 -1.48 -10.88 -29.75
N SER A 1112 -2.65 -10.52 -30.29
CA SER A 1112 -2.79 -10.12 -31.68
C SER A 1112 -1.85 -8.95 -31.87
N ASN A 1113 -0.61 -9.27 -32.24
CA ASN A 1113 0.36 -8.30 -32.67
C ASN A 1113 -0.20 -7.57 -33.91
N VAL A 1114 -0.90 -6.46 -33.67
CA VAL A 1114 -0.95 -5.35 -34.62
C VAL A 1114 0.30 -4.51 -34.33
N SER A 1115 1.50 -5.07 -34.45
CA SER A 1115 2.40 -4.70 -35.55
C SER A 1115 3.62 -5.63 -35.71
N ASN A 1116 3.61 -6.80 -35.09
CA ASN A 1116 4.44 -7.92 -35.52
C ASN A 1116 3.56 -9.15 -35.65
N LYS A 1117 2.75 -9.19 -36.73
CA LYS A 1117 2.76 -10.43 -37.49
C LYS A 1117 4.24 -10.78 -37.60
N ASN A 1118 4.67 -11.74 -36.79
CA ASN A 1118 5.59 -12.71 -37.31
C ASN A 1118 5.00 -12.99 -38.70
N ALA A 1119 5.74 -12.53 -39.71
CA ALA A 1119 5.93 -13.37 -40.86
C ALA A 1119 6.58 -14.65 -40.34
N GLY A 1120 5.85 -15.41 -39.52
CA GLY A 1120 5.83 -16.85 -39.53
C GLY A 1120 5.33 -17.17 -40.93
N ILE A 1121 6.27 -17.08 -41.88
CA ILE A 1121 6.42 -18.18 -42.79
C ILE A 1121 6.57 -19.37 -41.84
N ASP A 1122 5.46 -20.07 -41.66
CA ASP A 1122 5.35 -21.46 -41.29
C ASP A 1122 6.73 -22.13 -41.16
N ASN A 1123 7.21 -22.28 -39.92
CA ASN A 1123 8.55 -22.78 -39.63
C ASN A 1123 8.58 -24.30 -39.49
N SER A 1124 7.51 -24.97 -39.92
CA SER A 1124 7.38 -26.44 -39.87
C SER A 1124 8.24 -27.18 -40.91
N ASP A 1125 8.91 -26.47 -41.84
CA ASP A 1125 9.56 -27.09 -43.01
C ASP A 1125 11.00 -26.62 -43.33
N LYS A 1126 11.71 -25.93 -42.42
CA LYS A 1126 13.06 -25.38 -42.75
C LYS A 1126 14.24 -26.26 -42.34
N THR A 1127 15.12 -26.50 -43.31
CA THR A 1127 16.44 -27.17 -43.16
C THR A 1127 17.50 -26.37 -42.36
N PHE A 1128 17.22 -25.12 -41.96
CA PHE A 1128 18.16 -24.23 -41.26
C PHE A 1128 17.47 -23.34 -40.20
N LYS A 1129 18.10 -23.17 -39.04
CA LYS A 1129 17.69 -22.23 -37.96
C LYS A 1129 18.69 -21.07 -37.86
N LEU A 1130 18.19 -19.85 -37.68
CA LEU A 1130 18.97 -18.62 -37.55
C LEU A 1130 18.55 -17.83 -36.30
N PHE A 1131 19.50 -17.55 -35.40
CA PHE A 1131 19.19 -16.90 -34.13
C PHE A 1131 20.41 -16.16 -33.52
N PRO A 1132 20.21 -15.13 -32.69
CA PRO A 1132 18.95 -14.40 -32.53
C PRO A 1132 18.61 -13.65 -33.82
N ASN A 1133 17.32 -13.58 -34.18
CA ASN A 1133 16.83 -12.85 -35.34
C ASN A 1133 15.53 -12.12 -34.94
N PRO A 1134 15.60 -10.84 -34.53
CA PRO A 1134 16.68 -9.90 -34.81
C PRO A 1134 18.01 -10.18 -34.10
N SER A 1135 19.12 -9.87 -34.78
CA SER A 1135 20.49 -10.09 -34.35
C SER A 1135 21.10 -8.81 -33.80
N LYS A 1136 21.67 -8.90 -32.59
CA LYS A 1136 22.38 -7.79 -31.92
C LYS A 1136 23.84 -8.16 -31.66
N GLY A 1137 24.69 -7.95 -32.67
CA GLY A 1137 26.13 -8.17 -32.60
C GLY A 1137 26.63 -9.50 -33.18
N TYR A 1138 25.81 -10.54 -33.22
CA TYR A 1138 26.11 -11.82 -33.87
C TYR A 1138 24.84 -12.55 -34.34
N LEU A 1139 24.98 -13.44 -35.33
CA LEU A 1139 23.92 -14.33 -35.81
C LEU A 1139 24.49 -15.75 -35.92
N ASN A 1140 23.84 -16.71 -35.28
CA ASN A 1140 24.15 -18.14 -35.37
C ASN A 1140 23.34 -18.77 -36.50
N ILE A 1141 23.98 -19.68 -37.24
CA ILE A 1141 23.36 -20.43 -38.33
C ILE A 1141 23.58 -21.91 -38.07
N TYR A 1142 22.49 -22.67 -38.03
CA TYR A 1142 22.48 -24.10 -37.75
C TYR A 1142 21.70 -24.86 -38.83
N ALA A 1143 22.24 -25.98 -39.31
CA ALA A 1143 21.54 -26.89 -40.22
C ALA A 1143 20.81 -27.99 -39.44
N THR A 1144 19.48 -28.09 -39.59
CA THR A 1144 18.62 -29.05 -38.86
C THR A 1144 18.68 -30.48 -39.42
N ALA A 1145 19.26 -30.68 -40.62
CA ALA A 1145 19.52 -31.98 -41.23
C ALA A 1145 21.01 -32.36 -41.20
N ASN A 1146 21.38 -33.61 -41.55
CA ASN A 1146 22.78 -34.10 -41.67
C ASN A 1146 23.61 -33.46 -42.81
N GLN A 1147 23.26 -32.24 -43.24
CA GLN A 1147 23.91 -31.52 -44.32
C GLN A 1147 24.99 -30.56 -43.80
N THR A 1148 26.04 -30.35 -44.58
CA THR A 1148 27.12 -29.40 -44.26
C THR A 1148 26.91 -28.10 -45.04
N ILE A 1149 27.04 -26.94 -44.39
CA ILE A 1149 26.95 -25.64 -45.05
C ILE A 1149 28.27 -25.38 -45.79
N ALA A 1150 28.23 -25.30 -47.12
CA ALA A 1150 29.38 -25.05 -47.96
C ALA A 1150 29.84 -23.59 -47.84
N SER A 1151 28.92 -22.64 -47.99
CA SER A 1151 29.20 -21.20 -47.87
C SER A 1151 27.95 -20.42 -47.49
N PHE A 1152 28.11 -19.14 -47.12
CA PHE A 1152 27.00 -18.20 -47.02
C PHE A 1152 27.34 -16.87 -47.67
N GLU A 1153 26.30 -16.10 -48.01
CA GLU A 1153 26.34 -14.78 -48.63
C GLU A 1153 25.30 -13.89 -47.93
N ILE A 1154 25.65 -12.69 -47.44
CA ILE A 1154 24.69 -11.72 -46.90
C ILE A 1154 24.52 -10.59 -47.89
N TYR A 1155 23.28 -10.25 -48.19
CA TYR A 1155 22.87 -9.15 -49.05
C TYR A 1155 22.08 -8.12 -48.26
N ASP A 1156 22.20 -6.84 -48.59
CA ASP A 1156 21.23 -5.85 -48.15
C ASP A 1156 19.90 -5.97 -48.92
N VAL A 1157 18.88 -5.19 -48.52
CA VAL A 1157 17.56 -5.17 -49.18
C VAL A 1157 17.58 -4.73 -50.65
N THR A 1158 18.67 -4.13 -51.12
CA THR A 1158 18.83 -3.74 -52.54
C THR A 1158 19.46 -4.86 -53.38
N GLY A 1159 19.85 -5.97 -52.75
CA GLY A 1159 20.53 -7.09 -53.40
C GLY A 1159 22.05 -6.92 -53.50
N HIS A 1160 22.63 -5.93 -52.81
CA HIS A 1160 24.08 -5.74 -52.77
C HIS A 1160 24.72 -6.71 -51.78
N LEU A 1161 25.69 -7.49 -52.25
CA LEU A 1161 26.45 -8.44 -51.42
C LEU A 1161 27.33 -7.70 -50.41
N ILE A 1162 27.06 -7.92 -49.13
CA ILE A 1162 27.75 -7.32 -47.98
C ILE A 1162 28.91 -8.21 -47.52
N MET A 1163 28.68 -9.52 -47.43
CA MET A 1163 29.75 -10.47 -47.09
C MET A 1163 29.48 -11.84 -47.70
N SER A 1164 30.54 -12.60 -47.96
CA SER A 1164 30.46 -14.00 -48.37
C SER A 1164 31.61 -14.79 -47.77
N ARG A 1165 31.36 -16.02 -47.33
CA ARG A 1165 32.40 -16.88 -46.76
C ARG A 1165 32.10 -18.36 -46.98
N HIS A 1166 33.15 -19.11 -47.29
CA HIS A 1166 33.13 -20.56 -47.31
C HIS A 1166 33.38 -21.12 -45.90
N VAL A 1167 32.60 -22.10 -45.45
CA VAL A 1167 32.60 -22.51 -44.03
C VAL A 1167 32.79 -24.01 -43.85
N GLN A 1168 32.16 -24.87 -44.65
CA GLN A 1168 32.13 -26.34 -44.49
C GLN A 1168 31.89 -26.80 -43.05
N LYS A 1169 30.86 -26.24 -42.41
CA LYS A 1169 30.44 -26.61 -41.05
C LYS A 1169 28.94 -26.87 -41.02
N LYS A 1170 28.48 -27.72 -40.08
CA LYS A 1170 27.05 -27.89 -39.78
C LYS A 1170 26.48 -26.69 -39.03
N GLN A 1171 27.35 -25.97 -38.30
CA GLN A 1171 27.02 -24.78 -37.54
C GLN A 1171 28.16 -23.77 -37.49
N PHE A 1172 27.84 -22.49 -37.47
CA PHE A 1172 28.80 -21.40 -37.25
C PHE A 1172 28.10 -20.09 -36.88
N THR A 1173 28.86 -19.20 -36.23
CA THR A 1173 28.44 -17.84 -35.88
C THR A 1173 29.05 -16.84 -36.83
N ILE A 1174 28.29 -15.81 -37.19
CA ILE A 1174 28.76 -14.63 -37.89
C ILE A 1174 28.64 -13.41 -36.98
N GLN A 1175 29.64 -12.54 -37.00
CA GLN A 1175 29.62 -11.27 -36.28
C GLN A 1175 28.82 -10.25 -37.09
N THR A 1176 27.83 -9.61 -36.47
CA THR A 1176 26.96 -8.61 -37.09
C THR A 1176 27.20 -7.20 -36.54
N MET A 1177 28.06 -7.04 -35.52
CA MET A 1177 28.41 -5.77 -34.86
C MET A 1177 29.05 -4.70 -35.76
N GLY A 1178 29.26 -4.99 -37.06
CA GLY A 1178 29.71 -4.03 -38.08
C GLY A 1178 28.69 -3.75 -39.18
N LEU A 1179 27.49 -4.35 -39.12
CA LEU A 1179 26.39 -4.12 -40.05
C LEU A 1179 25.49 -3.00 -39.52
N LEU A 1180 24.98 -2.16 -40.41
CA LEU A 1180 24.02 -1.12 -40.03
C LEU A 1180 22.69 -1.78 -39.64
N PRO A 1181 21.95 -1.26 -38.64
CA PRO A 1181 20.62 -1.75 -38.30
C PRO A 1181 19.70 -1.74 -39.52
N GLY A 1182 19.00 -2.85 -39.75
CA GLY A 1182 18.18 -3.01 -40.94
C GLY A 1182 17.92 -4.45 -41.34
N ILE A 1183 17.24 -4.64 -42.47
CA ILE A 1183 16.92 -5.95 -43.02
C ILE A 1183 18.01 -6.36 -44.01
N TYR A 1184 18.45 -7.60 -43.88
CA TYR A 1184 19.40 -8.29 -44.76
C TYR A 1184 18.80 -9.62 -45.21
N PHE A 1185 19.38 -10.20 -46.26
CA PHE A 1185 19.09 -11.55 -46.72
C PHE A 1185 20.36 -12.38 -46.67
N ILE A 1186 20.33 -13.49 -45.96
CA ILE A 1186 21.44 -14.45 -45.96
C ILE A 1186 21.09 -15.63 -46.86
N LYS A 1187 21.92 -15.86 -47.87
CA LYS A 1187 21.89 -17.05 -48.71
C LYS A 1187 22.88 -18.07 -48.19
N ILE A 1188 22.38 -19.22 -47.76
CA ILE A 1188 23.14 -20.35 -47.24
C ILE A 1188 23.24 -21.39 -48.35
N ASN A 1189 24.46 -21.71 -48.79
CA ASN A 1189 24.72 -22.70 -49.83
C ASN A 1189 25.15 -24.03 -49.21
N THR A 1190 24.57 -25.12 -49.70
CA THR A 1190 24.95 -26.51 -49.45
C THR A 1190 25.57 -27.12 -50.72
N PRO A 1191 26.16 -28.33 -50.67
CA PRO A 1191 26.68 -28.99 -51.87
C PRO A 1191 25.66 -29.16 -53.01
N ASP A 1192 24.38 -29.34 -52.67
CA ASP A 1192 23.33 -29.71 -53.64
C ASP A 1192 22.26 -28.64 -53.84
N ASN A 1193 22.17 -27.62 -52.96
CA ASN A 1193 21.13 -26.57 -53.01
C ASN A 1193 21.51 -25.29 -52.24
N TYR A 1194 20.67 -24.25 -52.26
CA TYR A 1194 20.80 -23.08 -51.39
C TYR A 1194 19.46 -22.65 -50.79
N VAL A 1195 19.50 -21.96 -49.66
CA VAL A 1195 18.33 -21.34 -48.99
C VAL A 1195 18.61 -19.87 -48.76
N ILE A 1196 17.59 -19.00 -48.86
CA ILE A 1196 17.71 -17.58 -48.57
C ILE A 1196 16.78 -17.24 -47.40
N GLU A 1197 17.33 -16.63 -46.36
CA GLU A 1197 16.62 -16.29 -45.14
C GLU A 1197 16.72 -14.79 -44.85
N LYS A 1198 15.64 -14.22 -44.32
CA LYS A 1198 15.61 -12.82 -43.87
C LYS A 1198 16.30 -12.72 -42.53
N VAL A 1199 17.20 -11.75 -42.39
CA VAL A 1199 17.89 -11.43 -41.13
C VAL A 1199 17.61 -9.97 -40.80
N ILE A 1200 17.22 -9.70 -39.57
CA ILE A 1200 17.07 -8.36 -39.03
C ILE A 1200 18.29 -8.09 -38.17
N ILE A 1201 19.01 -6.99 -38.39
CA ILE A 1201 20.10 -6.52 -37.53
C ILE A 1201 19.58 -5.33 -36.74
N GLU A 1202 19.75 -5.36 -35.42
CA GLU A 1202 19.39 -4.28 -34.48
C GLU A 1202 20.53 -3.29 -34.21
#